data_AF-A0A3M7H675-F1
#
_entry.id   AF-A0A3M7H675-F1
#
_cell.length_a   1.000
_cell.length_b   1.000
_cell.length_c   1.000
_cell.angle_alpha   90.00
_cell.angle_beta   90.00
_cell.angle_gamma   90.00
#
_symmetry.space_group_name_H-M   'P 1'
#
loop_
_entity.id
_entity.type
_entity.pdbx_description
1 polymer ?
#
loop_
_entity_poly.entity_id
_entity_poly.type
_entity_poly.pdbx_seq_one_letter_code
_entity_poly.pdbx_strand_id
1 'polypeptide(L)'
;MPSLEVDQSPDSALHRWRIVFKSAFSRRISAEALAVPLKQLYSEYTLPARAISDVLLGFQASKGAVDDPLLFHYAQHLLEASYISTGELLLALVERSSFATKPAAGNEGEQISSGLPTCEERMFTLLAQLHLNGSLSLAAKDLHQAVYAIARWLRVVHERESNKQLNSDELLSLDTTTCGLYDALGTLALAILGNQSFRSVANQKWWKQRRPLVVREMLHYDMDVLQWMQSQLSGRLQALTRMPPFVESDSDGRPIISGQQVLESVTELPVAQTRAGLYIWLNACLCGRPLTDEMAMLSHLQARYNGDNQHVAVNLIVASFDVLANAYLKGDLPQRAKMIQSFLCNKVPLLLAMLSTFMPPGATMDGCIQIAFMQISMDALPPLEVGSANVREKLVQARFGFLRACALHQLMLESNIGNILGEHVQLNKIPRFTKDALVKQCTNNVGHIDSLLDHPTMMQGNAGAVAGCTVDIVNSLCFNKDTMSLKTLCNALIKHIQDMDIILQYAQPASLLQPLCGLLNDWTHDQDQSEFTPAYEEYASILLFTLAVIHRYGLSEGDAGVAGTENVVFKLARMDADNIPPSALTSDQSAQLSKWCEGLFATDEQGETSGISDEVMRQCPPQAFYILVPTLFEQSVLACRSGALSVETFKSGIELLLEPFLLPSLIGGLGWVAQHSWEDHNDVDILLQLLEKLLKPSSSSQEVQAMHRIVLDMVAPTLLRSLEGLLKKKPEKKAANMLIALLREHLSSTQTGHPTVAEVHDWASNTSGGLSQALRNNVRDLVSWASGVGPNPPARYTHKLYLTLTQLLGPEILIQLFAVEIKEHTLIGLGPQALDVCVSMICAPQVLPLNQTMSVRDGLQMTLSDTSQLLQKPLTHAEALVRLSRRVEAQLAAPQMAQMHLSLPMSQPSADHIMSFGLSDANPGGEAAASGGLGQPSEIGQLSSTDFQDANLDSALQAPTNFNGDGAQNAPGDQNVPSTDGNLFGDLDMQLDTTEPQIQLDTGDHTNNDAGKQDNANQPIDDDIFRDILGEMGGDFEF
;
A
#
# COMPACT_ATOMS: atom_id res chain seq x y z
N MET A 1 76.52 7.17 -57.90
CA MET A 1 75.73 6.97 -59.14
C MET A 1 75.82 5.51 -59.53
N PRO A 2 74.71 4.81 -59.79
CA PRO A 2 73.32 5.25 -59.58
C PRO A 2 72.95 5.24 -58.08
N SER A 3 71.95 5.95 -57.52
CA SER A 3 70.65 6.45 -58.01
C SER A 3 69.60 5.35 -58.23
N LEU A 4 69.07 4.82 -57.12
CA LEU A 4 67.75 4.16 -57.09
C LEU A 4 66.84 4.99 -56.21
N GLU A 5 66.02 5.78 -56.89
CA GLU A 5 64.86 6.51 -56.38
C GLU A 5 63.69 5.54 -56.20
N VAL A 6 62.73 5.88 -55.32
CA VAL A 6 61.36 5.29 -55.23
C VAL A 6 61.31 3.82 -54.75
N ASP A 7 60.72 3.48 -53.59
CA ASP A 7 59.27 3.50 -53.35
C ASP A 7 58.93 3.67 -51.85
N GLN A 8 58.23 4.75 -51.48
CA GLN A 8 57.62 4.90 -50.15
C GLN A 8 56.19 4.34 -50.16
N SER A 9 56.06 3.03 -50.33
CA SER A 9 54.79 2.33 -50.08
C SER A 9 54.52 2.28 -48.56
N PRO A 10 53.24 2.31 -48.12
CA PRO A 10 52.90 2.21 -46.69
C PRO A 10 53.43 0.93 -46.03
N ASP A 11 53.51 -0.18 -46.78
CA ASP A 11 54.09 -1.44 -46.33
C ASP A 11 55.59 -1.34 -46.02
N SER A 12 56.34 -0.55 -46.80
CA SER A 12 57.78 -0.31 -46.59
C SER A 12 58.03 0.43 -45.27
N ALA A 13 57.23 1.46 -44.99
CA ALA A 13 57.27 2.20 -43.73
C ALA A 13 56.86 1.31 -42.53
N LEU A 14 55.75 0.57 -42.64
CA LEU A 14 55.28 -0.35 -41.59
C LEU A 14 56.35 -1.42 -41.26
N HIS A 15 56.99 -1.98 -42.28
CA HIS A 15 58.09 -2.94 -42.10
C HIS A 15 59.29 -2.32 -41.37
N ARG A 16 59.67 -1.07 -41.69
CA ARG A 16 60.74 -0.33 -40.99
C ARG A 16 60.43 -0.09 -39.52
N TRP A 17 59.24 0.42 -39.20
CA TRP A 17 58.80 0.62 -37.82
C TRP A 17 58.81 -0.69 -37.01
N ARG A 18 58.33 -1.79 -37.61
CA ARG A 18 58.37 -3.12 -36.99
C ARG A 18 59.79 -3.63 -36.74
N ILE A 19 60.75 -3.36 -37.65
CA ILE A 19 62.17 -3.70 -37.44
C ILE A 19 62.76 -2.89 -36.28
N VAL A 20 62.49 -1.58 -36.21
CA VAL A 20 63.04 -0.71 -35.17
C VAL A 20 62.54 -1.12 -33.78
N PHE A 21 61.23 -1.29 -33.59
CA PHE A 21 60.70 -1.81 -32.31
C PHE A 21 61.24 -3.20 -31.98
N LYS A 22 61.27 -4.14 -32.94
CA LYS A 22 61.84 -5.47 -32.72
C LYS A 22 63.29 -5.40 -32.26
N SER A 23 64.10 -4.50 -32.85
CA SER A 23 65.49 -4.26 -32.45
C SER A 23 65.59 -3.60 -31.06
N ALA A 24 64.71 -2.65 -30.73
CA ALA A 24 64.67 -1.96 -29.45
C ALA A 24 64.32 -2.91 -28.28
N PHE A 25 63.26 -3.73 -28.43
CA PHE A 25 62.93 -4.79 -27.49
C PHE A 25 64.08 -5.81 -27.36
N SER A 26 64.63 -6.29 -28.48
CA SER A 26 65.73 -7.27 -28.49
C SER A 26 67.02 -6.76 -27.84
N ARG A 27 67.25 -5.43 -27.84
CA ARG A 27 68.44 -4.78 -27.27
C ARG A 27 68.21 -4.10 -25.92
N ARG A 28 67.00 -4.19 -25.35
CA ARG A 28 66.62 -3.58 -24.06
C ARG A 28 66.96 -2.07 -23.99
N ILE A 29 66.71 -1.33 -25.07
CA ILE A 29 67.01 0.11 -25.15
C ILE A 29 66.07 0.87 -24.21
N SER A 30 66.57 1.82 -23.41
CA SER A 30 65.69 2.67 -22.59
C SER A 30 64.86 3.59 -23.49
N ALA A 31 63.65 3.93 -23.06
CA ALA A 31 62.74 4.72 -23.87
C ALA A 31 63.27 6.15 -24.15
N GLU A 32 64.00 6.75 -23.20
CA GLU A 32 64.77 7.98 -23.39
C GLU A 32 65.83 7.86 -24.50
N ALA A 33 66.60 6.77 -24.53
CA ALA A 33 67.61 6.53 -25.56
C ALA A 33 66.99 6.23 -26.94
N LEU A 34 65.72 5.79 -26.96
CA LEU A 34 64.95 5.54 -28.17
C LEU A 34 64.36 6.82 -28.79
N ALA A 35 64.30 7.93 -28.05
CA ALA A 35 63.69 9.18 -28.51
C ALA A 35 64.38 9.80 -29.75
N VAL A 36 65.71 9.79 -29.82
CA VAL A 36 66.46 10.32 -30.98
C VAL A 36 66.28 9.44 -32.23
N PRO A 37 66.42 8.10 -32.16
CA PRO A 37 66.05 7.20 -33.26
C PRO A 37 64.59 7.32 -33.71
N LEU A 38 63.62 7.46 -32.79
CA LEU A 38 62.20 7.61 -33.13
C LEU A 38 61.93 8.92 -33.87
N LYS A 39 62.56 10.02 -33.45
CA LYS A 39 62.44 11.32 -34.14
C LYS A 39 62.98 11.26 -35.57
N GLN A 40 64.09 10.56 -35.79
CA GLN A 40 64.64 10.33 -37.13
C GLN A 40 63.73 9.42 -37.96
N LEU A 41 63.28 8.30 -37.39
CA LEU A 41 62.36 7.34 -38.04
C LEU A 41 61.05 8.00 -38.47
N TYR A 42 60.46 8.84 -37.61
CA TYR A 42 59.22 9.56 -37.91
C TYR A 42 59.42 10.61 -39.01
N SER A 43 60.60 11.25 -39.09
CA SER A 43 60.94 12.19 -40.16
C SER A 43 61.24 11.56 -41.52
N GLU A 44 61.72 10.30 -41.54
CA GLU A 44 62.06 9.58 -42.77
C GLU A 44 60.92 8.67 -43.28
N TYR A 45 60.08 8.15 -42.36
CA TYR A 45 59.01 7.18 -42.63
C TYR A 45 57.76 7.52 -41.80
N THR A 46 57.02 8.55 -42.21
CA THR A 46 55.77 8.95 -41.54
C THR A 46 54.69 7.86 -41.63
N LEU A 47 54.14 7.45 -40.49
CA LEU A 47 52.95 6.57 -40.39
C LEU A 47 51.82 7.30 -39.64
N PRO A 48 50.55 6.97 -39.91
CA PRO A 48 49.43 7.46 -39.10
C PRO A 48 49.51 6.88 -37.68
N ALA A 49 49.11 7.67 -36.68
CA ALA A 49 49.18 7.31 -35.25
C ALA A 49 48.63 5.91 -34.95
N ARG A 50 47.48 5.54 -35.53
CA ARG A 50 46.88 4.21 -35.41
C ARG A 50 47.80 3.07 -35.85
N ALA A 51 48.48 3.22 -36.99
CA ALA A 51 49.41 2.19 -37.49
C ALA A 51 50.65 2.06 -36.58
N ILE A 52 51.08 3.15 -35.93
CA ILE A 52 52.16 3.10 -34.94
C ILE A 52 51.69 2.37 -33.67
N SER A 53 50.48 2.67 -33.17
CA SER A 53 49.85 1.91 -32.08
C SER A 53 49.73 0.42 -32.40
N ASP A 54 49.28 0.08 -33.61
CA ASP A 54 49.16 -1.31 -34.07
C ASP A 54 50.50 -2.04 -34.17
N VAL A 55 51.56 -1.36 -34.60
CA VAL A 55 52.90 -1.96 -34.63
C VAL A 55 53.43 -2.16 -33.21
N LEU A 56 53.21 -1.20 -32.29
CA LEU A 56 53.63 -1.29 -30.89
C LEU A 56 52.90 -2.41 -30.14
N LEU A 57 51.57 -2.44 -30.20
CA LEU A 57 50.74 -3.52 -29.66
C LEU A 57 50.97 -4.86 -30.39
N GLY A 58 51.72 -4.88 -31.49
CA GLY A 58 52.21 -6.09 -32.15
C GLY A 58 53.31 -6.84 -31.38
N PHE A 59 53.79 -6.26 -30.27
CA PHE A 59 54.77 -6.86 -29.36
C PHE A 59 54.18 -7.25 -27.99
N GLN A 60 52.86 -7.16 -27.83
CA GLN A 60 52.17 -7.68 -26.64
C GLN A 60 52.39 -9.20 -26.48
N ALA A 61 52.34 -9.69 -25.25
CA ALA A 61 52.53 -11.09 -24.95
C ALA A 61 51.37 -11.96 -25.50
N SER A 62 51.66 -13.22 -25.80
CA SER A 62 50.61 -14.20 -26.12
C SER A 62 49.76 -14.48 -24.88
N LYS A 63 48.43 -14.60 -25.05
CA LYS A 63 47.43 -14.83 -23.99
C LYS A 63 47.96 -15.63 -22.80
N GLY A 64 48.02 -15.00 -21.62
CA GLY A 64 48.46 -15.61 -20.35
C GLY A 64 49.92 -15.36 -19.95
N ALA A 65 50.77 -14.82 -20.83
CA ALA A 65 52.14 -14.41 -20.49
C ALA A 65 52.22 -12.92 -20.10
N VAL A 66 53.22 -12.57 -19.28
CA VAL A 66 53.41 -11.20 -18.76
C VAL A 66 53.98 -10.28 -19.84
N ASP A 67 53.32 -9.14 -20.08
CA ASP A 67 53.81 -8.11 -21.00
C ASP A 67 55.11 -7.46 -20.53
N ASP A 68 56.02 -7.24 -21.48
CA ASP A 68 57.30 -6.60 -21.24
C ASP A 68 57.09 -5.16 -20.72
N PRO A 69 57.66 -4.77 -19.57
CA PRO A 69 57.48 -3.43 -19.03
C PRO A 69 57.91 -2.33 -20.02
N LEU A 70 58.84 -2.60 -20.93
CA LEU A 70 59.26 -1.64 -21.97
C LEU A 70 58.12 -1.25 -22.92
N LEU A 71 57.10 -2.10 -23.11
CA LEU A 71 55.93 -1.79 -23.95
C LEU A 71 55.21 -0.53 -23.44
N PHE A 72 54.96 -0.47 -22.13
CA PHE A 72 54.27 0.64 -21.47
C PHE A 72 55.13 1.92 -21.44
N HIS A 73 56.44 1.78 -21.23
CA HIS A 73 57.38 2.92 -21.29
C HIS A 73 57.48 3.50 -22.71
N TYR A 74 57.54 2.65 -23.74
CA TYR A 74 57.51 3.12 -25.13
C TYR A 74 56.15 3.77 -25.48
N ALA A 75 55.03 3.21 -25.01
CA ALA A 75 53.71 3.82 -25.18
C ALA A 75 53.65 5.21 -24.54
N GLN A 76 54.10 5.35 -23.29
CA GLN A 76 54.20 6.62 -22.57
C GLN A 76 55.00 7.67 -23.36
N HIS A 77 56.24 7.35 -23.76
CA HIS A 77 57.07 8.32 -24.49
C HIS A 77 56.52 8.66 -25.89
N LEU A 78 55.78 7.76 -26.56
CA LEU A 78 55.13 8.06 -27.84
C LEU A 78 53.90 8.96 -27.68
N LEU A 79 53.19 8.87 -26.55
CA LEU A 79 52.09 9.76 -26.17
C LEU A 79 52.62 11.14 -25.75
N GLU A 80 53.64 11.20 -24.88
CA GLU A 80 54.28 12.45 -24.43
C GLU A 80 54.91 13.24 -25.59
N ALA A 81 55.46 12.53 -26.59
CA ALA A 81 56.01 13.14 -27.80
C ALA A 81 54.95 13.40 -28.91
N SER A 82 53.66 13.16 -28.63
CA SER A 82 52.53 13.33 -29.56
C SER A 82 52.64 12.58 -30.89
N TYR A 83 53.38 11.47 -30.95
CA TYR A 83 53.42 10.59 -32.12
C TYR A 83 52.20 9.65 -32.19
N ILE A 84 51.54 9.43 -31.05
CA ILE A 84 50.29 8.65 -30.90
C ILE A 84 49.29 9.47 -30.08
N SER A 85 47.99 9.36 -30.37
CA SER A 85 46.92 9.93 -29.54
C SER A 85 46.29 8.87 -28.62
N THR A 86 45.75 9.28 -27.47
CA THR A 86 45.04 8.37 -26.54
C THR A 86 43.89 7.62 -27.23
N GLY A 87 43.13 8.30 -28.10
CA GLY A 87 42.01 7.68 -28.82
C GLY A 87 42.46 6.58 -29.77
N GLU A 88 43.48 6.82 -30.59
CA GLU A 88 43.98 5.82 -31.55
C GLU A 88 44.67 4.63 -30.86
N LEU A 89 45.33 4.84 -29.72
CA LEU A 89 45.88 3.76 -28.90
C LEU A 89 44.77 2.89 -28.30
N LEU A 90 43.73 3.51 -27.73
CA LEU A 90 42.59 2.79 -27.17
C LEU A 90 41.81 2.01 -28.24
N LEU A 91 41.63 2.56 -29.44
CA LEU A 91 40.96 1.87 -30.55
C LEU A 91 41.77 0.65 -31.05
N ALA A 92 43.08 0.79 -31.22
CA ALA A 92 43.96 -0.34 -31.57
C ALA A 92 44.00 -1.42 -30.47
N LEU A 93 43.80 -1.03 -29.21
CA LEU A 93 43.68 -1.95 -28.08
C LEU A 93 42.35 -2.71 -28.08
N VAL A 94 41.20 -2.06 -28.36
CA VAL A 94 39.88 -2.75 -28.50
C VAL A 94 40.01 -3.89 -29.50
N GLU A 95 40.54 -3.60 -30.69
CA GLU A 95 40.54 -4.53 -31.84
C GLU A 95 41.42 -5.77 -31.64
N ARG A 96 42.27 -5.77 -30.59
CA ARG A 96 43.15 -6.88 -30.21
C ARG A 96 42.74 -7.55 -28.90
N SER A 97 41.81 -6.95 -28.16
CA SER A 97 41.40 -7.41 -26.84
C SER A 97 40.45 -8.61 -26.92
N SER A 98 40.45 -9.43 -25.88
CA SER A 98 39.53 -10.56 -25.74
C SER A 98 38.05 -10.16 -25.74
N PHE A 99 37.75 -8.88 -25.47
CA PHE A 99 36.39 -8.36 -25.41
C PHE A 99 35.79 -8.07 -26.79
N ALA A 100 36.60 -7.84 -27.84
CA ALA A 100 36.09 -7.53 -29.19
C ALA A 100 36.03 -8.76 -30.13
N THR A 101 36.84 -9.79 -29.89
CA THR A 101 36.81 -11.01 -30.70
C THR A 101 35.65 -11.91 -30.27
N LYS A 102 34.69 -12.17 -31.18
CA LYS A 102 33.69 -13.25 -30.98
C LYS A 102 34.42 -14.55 -30.63
N PRO A 103 34.03 -15.28 -29.57
CA PRO A 103 34.62 -16.58 -29.27
C PRO A 103 34.36 -17.54 -30.44
N ALA A 104 35.43 -18.14 -30.96
CA ALA A 104 35.29 -19.26 -31.88
C ALA A 104 34.72 -20.44 -31.10
N ALA A 105 33.56 -20.96 -31.53
CA ALA A 105 32.88 -22.06 -30.86
C ALA A 105 33.83 -23.27 -30.69
N GLY A 106 34.02 -23.72 -29.45
CA GLY A 106 34.75 -24.95 -29.11
C GLY A 106 36.11 -24.81 -28.42
N ASN A 107 36.51 -23.63 -27.93
CA ASN A 107 37.77 -23.45 -27.18
C ASN A 107 37.58 -22.69 -25.85
N GLU A 108 36.70 -23.19 -24.99
CA GLU A 108 36.66 -22.84 -23.56
C GLU A 108 37.62 -23.77 -22.79
N GLY A 109 38.92 -23.55 -23.01
CA GLY A 109 39.97 -24.11 -22.17
C GLY A 109 40.29 -23.15 -21.02
N GLU A 110 40.39 -23.67 -19.81
CA GLU A 110 40.65 -22.96 -18.55
C GLU A 110 41.65 -21.81 -18.72
N GLN A 111 41.20 -20.56 -18.51
CA GLN A 111 42.10 -19.43 -18.37
C GLN A 111 42.77 -19.52 -16.99
N ILE A 112 44.00 -20.05 -16.97
CA ILE A 112 44.85 -20.04 -15.78
C ILE A 112 45.13 -18.56 -15.44
N SER A 113 44.45 -18.03 -14.42
CA SER A 113 44.65 -16.66 -13.97
C SER A 113 46.05 -16.54 -13.35
N SER A 114 46.91 -15.73 -13.97
CA SER A 114 48.31 -15.56 -13.54
C SER A 114 48.45 -14.68 -12.29
N GLY A 115 47.34 -14.16 -11.75
CA GLY A 115 47.30 -13.23 -10.62
C GLY A 115 47.96 -11.87 -10.91
N LEU A 116 48.24 -11.57 -12.19
CA LEU A 116 48.96 -10.38 -12.62
C LEU A 116 48.08 -9.49 -13.52
N PRO A 117 48.22 -8.16 -13.44
CA PRO A 117 47.47 -7.22 -14.27
C PRO A 117 47.61 -7.47 -15.77
N THR A 118 46.48 -7.39 -16.47
CA THR A 118 46.40 -7.56 -17.93
C THR A 118 47.06 -6.41 -18.71
N CYS A 119 47.32 -6.61 -20.00
CA CYS A 119 47.81 -5.53 -20.88
C CYS A 119 46.84 -4.35 -20.87
N GLU A 120 45.54 -4.63 -20.98
CA GLU A 120 44.47 -3.65 -20.96
C GLU A 120 44.43 -2.84 -19.66
N GLU A 121 44.40 -3.51 -18.50
CA GLU A 121 44.39 -2.89 -17.18
C GLU A 121 45.61 -1.96 -16.95
N ARG A 122 46.81 -2.43 -17.31
CA ARG A 122 48.05 -1.64 -17.20
C ARG A 122 48.05 -0.45 -18.15
N MET A 123 47.48 -0.60 -19.35
CA MET A 123 47.36 0.49 -20.32
C MET A 123 46.32 1.53 -19.88
N PHE A 124 45.18 1.11 -19.34
CA PHE A 124 44.17 2.02 -18.78
C PHE A 124 44.72 2.79 -17.59
N THR A 125 45.42 2.11 -16.68
CA THR A 125 46.06 2.73 -15.51
C THR A 125 47.11 3.76 -15.91
N LEU A 126 47.98 3.42 -16.87
CA LEU A 126 48.98 4.36 -17.42
C LEU A 126 48.32 5.60 -18.03
N LEU A 127 47.31 5.40 -18.88
CA LEU A 127 46.59 6.51 -19.52
C LEU A 127 45.86 7.39 -18.50
N ALA A 128 45.23 6.80 -17.49
CA ALA A 128 44.57 7.53 -16.42
C ALA A 128 45.56 8.40 -15.63
N GLN A 129 46.73 7.85 -15.27
CA GLN A 129 47.79 8.60 -14.60
C GLN A 129 48.32 9.77 -15.44
N LEU A 130 48.54 9.57 -16.74
CA LEU A 130 49.02 10.63 -17.64
C LEU A 130 48.00 11.77 -17.81
N HIS A 131 46.70 11.46 -17.86
CA HIS A 131 45.64 12.47 -17.90
C HIS A 131 45.44 13.20 -16.58
N LEU A 132 45.52 12.49 -15.44
CA LEU A 132 45.42 13.08 -14.10
C LEU A 132 46.63 13.98 -13.77
N ASN A 133 47.84 13.59 -14.20
CA ASN A 133 49.06 14.37 -14.00
C ASN A 133 49.20 15.55 -14.98
N GLY A 134 48.26 15.71 -15.93
CA GLY A 134 48.26 16.81 -16.90
C GLY A 134 49.40 16.76 -17.93
N SER A 135 50.12 15.64 -18.07
CA SER A 135 51.22 15.51 -19.04
C SER A 135 50.74 15.40 -20.48
N LEU A 136 49.46 15.08 -20.69
CA LEU A 136 48.80 15.04 -21.99
C LEU A 136 47.77 16.18 -22.12
N SER A 137 48.10 17.19 -22.92
CA SER A 137 47.13 18.23 -23.31
C SER A 137 46.31 17.75 -24.51
N LEU A 138 45.07 17.32 -24.27
CA LEU A 138 44.14 16.88 -25.31
C LEU A 138 43.68 18.08 -26.16
N ALA A 139 44.23 18.23 -27.37
CA ALA A 139 43.70 19.18 -28.33
C ALA A 139 42.27 18.78 -28.75
N ALA A 140 41.44 19.75 -29.13
CA ALA A 140 40.01 19.53 -29.39
C ALA A 140 39.70 18.45 -30.45
N LYS A 141 40.63 18.16 -31.36
CA LYS A 141 40.52 17.07 -32.35
C LYS A 141 40.77 15.69 -31.74
N ASP A 142 41.80 15.57 -30.89
CA ASP A 142 42.17 14.31 -30.23
C ASP A 142 41.17 13.94 -29.13
N LEU A 143 40.56 14.95 -28.50
CA LEU A 143 39.50 14.77 -27.50
C LEU A 143 38.26 14.06 -28.09
N HIS A 144 37.88 14.38 -29.34
CA HIS A 144 36.79 13.67 -30.02
C HIS A 144 37.09 12.17 -30.20
N GLN A 145 38.32 11.84 -30.58
CA GLN A 145 38.77 10.45 -30.74
C GLN A 145 38.85 9.73 -29.38
N ALA A 146 39.33 10.39 -28.34
CA ALA A 146 39.41 9.83 -26.99
C ALA A 146 38.02 9.51 -26.43
N VAL A 147 37.06 10.43 -26.53
CA VAL A 147 35.65 10.19 -26.13
C VAL A 147 35.04 9.03 -26.90
N TYR A 148 35.27 8.98 -28.22
CA TYR A 148 34.78 7.89 -29.06
C TYR A 148 35.36 6.53 -28.64
N ALA A 149 36.66 6.46 -28.38
CA ALA A 149 37.33 5.24 -27.95
C ALA A 149 36.85 4.77 -26.56
N ILE A 150 36.67 5.69 -25.61
CA ILE A 150 36.14 5.37 -24.27
C ILE A 150 34.70 4.88 -24.36
N ALA A 151 33.82 5.57 -25.09
CA ALA A 151 32.43 5.12 -25.26
C ALA A 151 32.36 3.72 -25.91
N ARG A 152 33.24 3.41 -26.87
CA ARG A 152 33.37 2.07 -27.46
C ARG A 152 33.83 1.03 -26.43
N TRP A 153 34.79 1.37 -25.55
CA TRP A 153 35.24 0.48 -24.46
C TRP A 153 34.14 0.22 -23.42
N LEU A 154 33.49 1.28 -22.90
CA LEU A 154 32.37 1.16 -21.95
C LEU A 154 31.25 0.30 -22.53
N ARG A 155 30.94 0.47 -23.82
CA ARG A 155 29.97 -0.35 -24.55
C ARG A 155 30.36 -1.83 -24.57
N VAL A 156 31.53 -2.12 -25.13
CA VAL A 156 31.99 -3.51 -25.35
C VAL A 156 32.16 -4.29 -24.04
N VAL A 157 32.50 -3.61 -22.93
CA VAL A 157 32.63 -4.27 -21.63
C VAL A 157 31.27 -4.54 -20.98
N HIS A 158 30.34 -3.56 -20.91
CA HIS A 158 29.04 -3.81 -20.28
C HIS A 158 28.18 -4.78 -21.10
N GLU A 159 28.19 -4.69 -22.44
CA GLU A 159 27.50 -5.66 -23.31
C GLU A 159 27.99 -7.09 -23.04
N ARG A 160 29.30 -7.29 -22.81
CA ARG A 160 29.85 -8.63 -22.51
C ARG A 160 29.46 -9.11 -21.12
N GLU A 161 29.48 -8.24 -20.11
CA GLU A 161 29.18 -8.63 -18.72
C GLU A 161 27.68 -8.86 -18.50
N SER A 162 26.82 -7.97 -19.00
CA SER A 162 25.37 -8.16 -19.02
C SER A 162 24.97 -9.47 -19.71
N ASN A 163 25.60 -9.80 -20.85
CA ASN A 163 25.38 -11.09 -21.52
C ASN A 163 25.90 -12.31 -20.71
N LYS A 164 26.90 -12.18 -19.83
CA LYS A 164 27.27 -13.29 -18.92
C LYS A 164 26.20 -13.45 -17.84
N GLN A 165 25.87 -12.35 -17.16
CA GLN A 165 24.90 -12.31 -16.05
C GLN A 165 23.54 -12.89 -16.46
N LEU A 166 23.08 -12.60 -17.69
CA LEU A 166 21.82 -13.12 -18.24
C LEU A 166 21.84 -14.62 -18.60
N ASN A 167 23.02 -15.24 -18.76
CA ASN A 167 23.16 -16.63 -19.22
C ASN A 167 23.73 -17.57 -18.12
N SER A 168 24.05 -17.06 -16.92
CA SER A 168 24.61 -17.85 -15.82
C SER A 168 23.59 -18.15 -14.73
N ASP A 169 23.23 -19.42 -14.57
CA ASP A 169 22.27 -19.93 -13.56
C ASP A 169 22.95 -20.24 -12.20
N GLU A 170 24.26 -19.98 -12.07
CA GLU A 170 25.06 -20.17 -10.86
C GLU A 170 25.71 -18.86 -10.39
N LEU A 171 25.92 -18.76 -9.07
CA LEU A 171 26.39 -17.57 -8.38
C LEU A 171 27.85 -17.24 -8.73
N LEU A 172 28.05 -16.31 -9.67
CA LEU A 172 29.37 -15.93 -10.20
C LEU A 172 30.34 -15.50 -9.08
N SER A 173 31.48 -16.17 -8.99
CA SER A 173 32.61 -15.69 -8.19
C SER A 173 33.32 -14.55 -8.91
N LEU A 174 33.49 -13.41 -8.23
CA LEU A 174 34.25 -12.28 -8.76
C LEU A 174 35.74 -12.67 -8.90
N ASP A 175 36.27 -12.66 -10.12
CA ASP A 175 37.71 -12.77 -10.35
C ASP A 175 38.35 -11.40 -10.13
N THR A 176 39.22 -11.30 -9.12
CA THR A 176 39.97 -10.09 -8.75
C THR A 176 40.68 -9.41 -9.93
N THR A 177 41.13 -10.18 -10.93
CA THR A 177 41.81 -9.65 -12.12
C THR A 177 40.85 -8.98 -13.10
N THR A 178 39.63 -9.51 -13.25
CA THR A 178 38.57 -8.82 -14.02
C THR A 178 38.12 -7.54 -13.32
N CYS A 179 38.10 -7.54 -11.98
CA CYS A 179 37.74 -6.36 -11.20
C CYS A 179 38.75 -5.22 -11.39
N GLY A 180 40.05 -5.51 -11.33
CA GLY A 180 41.11 -4.53 -11.57
C GLY A 180 41.03 -3.88 -12.96
N LEU A 181 40.72 -4.67 -14.01
CA LEU A 181 40.51 -4.15 -15.36
C LEU A 181 39.32 -3.19 -15.43
N TYR A 182 38.19 -3.53 -14.79
CA TYR A 182 36.99 -2.70 -14.78
C TYR A 182 37.21 -1.39 -14.00
N ASP A 183 37.83 -1.43 -12.83
CA ASP A 183 38.19 -0.23 -12.07
C ASP A 183 39.20 0.66 -12.82
N ALA A 184 40.17 0.08 -13.53
CA ALA A 184 41.12 0.83 -14.35
C ALA A 184 40.42 1.54 -15.53
N LEU A 185 39.44 0.90 -16.18
CA LEU A 185 38.63 1.52 -17.24
C LEU A 185 37.72 2.62 -16.68
N GLY A 186 37.06 2.39 -15.55
CA GLY A 186 36.26 3.40 -14.85
C GLY A 186 37.09 4.63 -14.46
N THR A 187 38.30 4.41 -13.93
CA THR A 187 39.25 5.47 -13.57
C THR A 187 39.69 6.28 -14.81
N LEU A 188 39.99 5.61 -15.93
CA LEU A 188 40.33 6.26 -17.19
C LEU A 188 39.16 7.09 -17.76
N ALA A 189 37.94 6.56 -17.71
CA ALA A 189 36.74 7.26 -18.12
C ALA A 189 36.52 8.53 -17.28
N LEU A 190 36.65 8.44 -15.95
CA LEU A 190 36.59 9.59 -15.04
C LEU A 190 37.70 10.61 -15.31
N ALA A 191 38.94 10.18 -15.55
CA ALA A 191 40.08 11.07 -15.81
C ALA A 191 39.92 11.91 -17.09
N ILE A 192 39.27 11.38 -18.13
CA ILE A 192 39.09 12.07 -19.42
C ILE A 192 37.74 12.81 -19.48
N LEU A 193 36.64 12.21 -19.03
CA LEU A 193 35.30 12.79 -19.08
C LEU A 193 35.02 13.77 -17.93
N GLY A 194 35.68 13.60 -16.78
CA GLY A 194 35.62 14.51 -15.63
C GLY A 194 36.60 15.69 -15.71
N ASN A 195 37.45 15.76 -16.74
CA ASN A 195 38.47 16.80 -16.88
C ASN A 195 37.82 18.19 -17.06
N GLN A 196 38.33 19.22 -16.39
CA GLN A 196 37.78 20.59 -16.49
C GLN A 196 37.80 21.13 -17.93
N SER A 197 38.80 20.75 -18.74
CA SER A 197 38.87 21.11 -20.17
C SER A 197 37.71 20.51 -20.99
N PHE A 198 37.11 19.41 -20.52
CA PHE A 198 35.96 18.77 -21.17
C PHE A 198 34.71 19.67 -21.21
N ARG A 199 34.56 20.59 -20.26
CA ARG A 199 33.43 21.55 -20.25
C ARG A 199 33.37 22.41 -21.51
N SER A 200 34.51 22.67 -22.17
CA SER A 200 34.58 23.41 -23.44
C SER A 200 33.93 22.67 -24.63
N VAL A 201 33.67 21.37 -24.49
CA VAL A 201 33.09 20.50 -25.55
C VAL A 201 31.60 20.77 -25.77
N ALA A 202 30.89 21.37 -24.79
CA ALA A 202 29.47 21.77 -24.92
C ALA A 202 29.18 22.59 -26.20
N ASN A 203 30.13 23.42 -26.60
CA ASN A 203 30.01 24.33 -27.75
C ASN A 203 30.25 23.64 -29.11
N GLN A 204 30.68 22.37 -29.12
CA GLN A 204 31.09 21.68 -30.34
C GLN A 204 29.91 20.93 -31.00
N LYS A 205 29.71 21.13 -32.30
CA LYS A 205 28.57 20.58 -33.05
C LYS A 205 28.45 19.04 -32.97
N TRP A 206 29.58 18.33 -32.95
CA TRP A 206 29.60 16.87 -32.86
C TRP A 206 29.15 16.35 -31.47
N TRP A 207 29.38 17.13 -30.41
CA TRP A 207 28.97 16.73 -29.06
C TRP A 207 27.46 16.74 -28.93
N LYS A 208 26.78 17.77 -29.46
CA LYS A 208 25.30 17.84 -29.46
C LYS A 208 24.65 16.60 -30.11
N GLN A 209 25.31 15.99 -31.10
CA GLN A 209 24.85 14.76 -31.75
C GLN A 209 25.21 13.47 -31.00
N ARG A 210 26.38 13.42 -30.33
CA ARG A 210 26.90 12.19 -29.69
C ARG A 210 26.67 12.10 -28.18
N ARG A 211 26.34 13.20 -27.49
CA ARG A 211 26.07 13.26 -26.05
C ARG A 211 25.07 12.19 -25.55
N PRO A 212 23.89 11.96 -26.16
CA PRO A 212 22.95 10.96 -25.63
C PRO A 212 23.52 9.54 -25.68
N LEU A 213 24.34 9.21 -26.68
CA LEU A 213 25.04 7.93 -26.73
C LEU A 213 26.08 7.83 -25.60
N VAL A 214 26.95 8.84 -25.45
CA VAL A 214 27.99 8.82 -24.40
C VAL A 214 27.39 8.74 -23.00
N VAL A 215 26.34 9.52 -22.71
CA VAL A 215 25.61 9.45 -21.43
C VAL A 215 25.00 8.06 -21.22
N ARG A 216 24.42 7.45 -22.26
CA ARG A 216 23.86 6.10 -22.18
C ARG A 216 24.93 5.06 -21.85
N GLU A 217 26.05 5.03 -22.56
CA GLU A 217 27.12 4.05 -22.29
C GLU A 217 27.77 4.25 -20.90
N MET A 218 27.85 5.49 -20.41
CA MET A 218 28.30 5.79 -19.03
C MET A 218 27.35 5.21 -17.97
N LEU A 219 26.03 5.35 -18.17
CA LEU A 219 25.02 4.85 -17.23
C LEU A 219 24.97 3.32 -17.18
N HIS A 220 24.97 2.65 -18.35
CA HIS A 220 24.96 1.18 -18.40
C HIS A 220 26.23 0.60 -17.78
N TYR A 221 27.40 1.20 -18.02
CA TYR A 221 28.64 0.75 -17.38
C TYR A 221 28.66 0.94 -15.85
N ASP A 222 28.10 2.05 -15.35
CA ASP A 222 28.00 2.31 -13.90
C ASP A 222 27.07 1.27 -13.23
N MET A 223 25.92 0.96 -13.84
CA MET A 223 24.95 0.00 -13.30
C MET A 223 25.35 -1.48 -13.50
N ASP A 224 25.61 -1.89 -14.74
CA ASP A 224 25.79 -3.31 -15.11
C ASP A 224 27.15 -3.87 -14.66
N VAL A 225 28.15 -3.00 -14.45
CA VAL A 225 29.53 -3.38 -14.12
C VAL A 225 29.98 -2.84 -12.77
N LEU A 226 30.01 -1.51 -12.54
CA LEU A 226 30.60 -0.94 -11.32
C LEU A 226 29.75 -1.17 -10.06
N GLN A 227 28.42 -1.05 -10.15
CA GLN A 227 27.49 -1.33 -9.06
C GLN A 227 27.42 -2.84 -8.75
N TRP A 228 27.33 -3.68 -9.79
CA TRP A 228 27.37 -5.14 -9.64
C TRP A 228 28.64 -5.62 -8.91
N MET A 229 29.79 -5.04 -9.25
CA MET A 229 31.09 -5.33 -8.63
C MET A 229 31.29 -4.68 -7.25
N GLN A 230 30.39 -3.79 -6.80
CA GLN A 230 30.54 -2.99 -5.57
C GLN A 230 31.81 -2.11 -5.54
N SER A 231 32.21 -1.57 -6.70
CA SER A 231 33.39 -0.71 -6.82
C SER A 231 33.25 0.61 -6.05
N GLN A 232 34.38 1.13 -5.55
CA GLN A 232 34.49 2.48 -4.98
C GLN A 232 34.26 3.60 -6.02
N LEU A 233 34.17 3.25 -7.31
CA LEU A 233 33.84 4.17 -8.40
C LEU A 233 32.35 4.16 -8.78
N SER A 234 31.56 3.26 -8.17
CA SER A 234 30.10 3.17 -8.32
C SER A 234 29.41 4.53 -8.11
N GLY A 235 28.48 4.88 -8.98
CA GLY A 235 27.75 6.15 -8.97
C GLY A 235 28.57 7.37 -9.41
N ARG A 236 29.89 7.28 -9.59
CA ARG A 236 30.72 8.44 -9.98
C ARG A 236 30.53 8.83 -11.44
N LEU A 237 30.32 7.89 -12.36
CA LEU A 237 29.98 8.20 -13.75
C LEU A 237 28.54 8.72 -13.82
N GLN A 238 27.62 8.15 -13.04
CA GLN A 238 26.25 8.66 -12.89
C GLN A 238 26.21 10.10 -12.32
N ALA A 239 27.14 10.48 -11.44
CA ALA A 239 27.26 11.86 -10.96
C ALA A 239 27.75 12.82 -12.06
N LEU A 240 28.68 12.40 -12.93
CA LEU A 240 29.14 13.22 -14.05
C LEU A 240 28.03 13.51 -15.07
N THR A 241 27.14 12.55 -15.36
CA THR A 241 26.05 12.76 -16.34
C THR A 241 25.04 13.83 -15.92
N ARG A 242 24.99 14.18 -14.63
CA ARG A 242 24.16 15.25 -14.06
C ARG A 242 24.76 16.66 -14.18
N MET A 243 25.98 16.80 -14.71
CA MET A 243 26.67 18.10 -14.86
C MET A 243 26.88 18.49 -16.33
N PRO A 244 26.97 19.80 -16.67
CA PRO A 244 27.45 20.22 -17.98
C PRO A 244 28.88 19.70 -18.25
N PRO A 245 29.19 19.16 -19.44
CA PRO A 245 28.44 19.27 -20.70
C PRO A 245 27.46 18.10 -21.00
N PHE A 246 27.20 17.22 -20.03
CA PHE A 246 26.42 15.99 -20.23
C PHE A 246 24.88 16.20 -20.17
N VAL A 247 24.43 17.27 -19.53
CA VAL A 247 23.02 17.73 -19.53
C VAL A 247 22.78 18.71 -20.71
N GLU A 248 21.54 18.87 -21.17
CA GLU A 248 21.19 19.98 -22.08
C GLU A 248 21.30 21.32 -21.37
N SER A 249 21.81 22.34 -22.06
CA SER A 249 21.85 23.71 -21.56
C SER A 249 21.00 24.62 -22.43
N ASP A 250 20.31 25.56 -21.79
CA ASP A 250 19.60 26.66 -22.46
C ASP A 250 20.58 27.70 -23.06
N SER A 251 20.04 28.78 -23.63
CA SER A 251 20.84 29.89 -24.20
C SER A 251 21.73 30.59 -23.17
N ASP A 252 21.41 30.47 -21.89
CA ASP A 252 22.05 31.16 -20.78
C ASP A 252 23.00 30.22 -20.00
N GLY A 253 23.21 29.01 -20.52
CA GLY A 253 24.14 28.00 -19.97
C GLY A 253 23.59 27.18 -18.80
N ARG A 254 22.29 27.30 -18.47
CA ARG A 254 21.67 26.58 -17.36
C ARG A 254 21.15 25.21 -17.81
N PRO A 255 21.26 24.16 -16.99
CA PRO A 255 20.76 22.85 -17.36
C PRO A 255 19.24 22.86 -17.55
N ILE A 256 18.76 22.32 -18.68
CA ILE A 256 17.36 22.01 -18.92
C ILE A 256 17.04 20.73 -18.14
N ILE A 257 16.74 20.89 -16.86
CA ILE A 257 16.34 19.81 -15.97
C ILE A 257 14.88 19.47 -16.28
N SER A 258 14.58 18.22 -16.63
CA SER A 258 13.18 17.80 -16.84
C SER A 258 12.42 17.84 -15.51
N GLY A 259 11.09 18.02 -15.54
CA GLY A 259 10.28 18.02 -14.32
C GLY A 259 10.52 16.78 -13.46
N GLN A 260 10.65 15.61 -14.09
CA GLN A 260 11.01 14.35 -13.43
C GLN A 260 12.37 14.42 -12.71
N GLN A 261 13.41 14.97 -13.34
CA GLN A 261 14.73 15.15 -12.71
C GLN A 261 14.69 16.13 -11.53
N VAL A 262 13.82 17.16 -11.56
CA VAL A 262 13.60 18.04 -10.40
C VAL A 262 12.96 17.25 -9.26
N LEU A 263 11.93 16.44 -9.53
CA LEU A 263 11.32 15.59 -8.51
C LEU A 263 12.33 14.57 -7.96
N GLU A 264 13.11 13.89 -8.80
CA GLU A 264 14.20 12.98 -8.40
C GLU A 264 15.27 13.65 -7.52
N SER A 265 15.47 14.96 -7.62
CA SER A 265 16.41 15.70 -6.76
C SER A 265 15.89 15.99 -5.34
N VAL A 266 14.60 15.79 -5.06
CA VAL A 266 14.03 15.98 -3.72
C VAL A 266 14.60 14.95 -2.75
N THR A 267 15.30 15.44 -1.73
CA THR A 267 15.89 14.61 -0.66
C THR A 267 14.83 13.98 0.22
N GLU A 268 14.99 12.69 0.51
CA GLU A 268 14.11 11.97 1.45
C GLU A 268 14.43 12.29 2.91
N LEU A 269 13.39 12.25 3.75
CA LEU A 269 13.53 12.29 5.20
C LEU A 269 13.72 10.86 5.74
N PRO A 270 14.40 10.69 6.90
CA PRO A 270 14.61 9.36 7.47
C PRO A 270 13.29 8.65 7.79
N VAL A 271 13.28 7.34 7.64
CA VAL A 271 12.12 6.48 7.93
C VAL A 271 11.86 6.45 9.43
N ALA A 272 10.80 7.13 9.87
CA ALA A 272 10.25 6.94 11.21
C ALA A 272 9.19 5.82 11.21
N GLN A 273 9.28 4.92 12.19
CA GLN A 273 8.25 3.92 12.51
C GLN A 273 7.66 4.29 13.87
N THR A 274 6.77 5.27 13.91
CA THR A 274 6.23 5.78 15.17
C THR A 274 5.15 4.87 15.75
N ARG A 275 4.95 4.97 17.07
CA ARG A 275 3.81 4.38 17.80
C ARG A 275 2.46 4.81 17.21
N ALA A 276 2.37 6.03 16.67
CA ALA A 276 1.15 6.56 16.09
C ALA A 276 0.72 5.87 14.79
N GLY A 277 1.64 5.48 13.91
CA GLY A 277 1.23 4.93 12.61
C GLY A 277 0.44 3.63 12.69
N LEU A 278 0.90 2.66 13.50
CA LEU A 278 0.15 1.41 13.70
C LEU A 278 -1.13 1.63 14.53
N TYR A 279 -1.11 2.55 15.49
CA TYR A 279 -2.28 2.96 16.25
C TYR A 279 -3.38 3.56 15.37
N ILE A 280 -3.03 4.42 14.41
CA ILE A 280 -3.95 5.00 13.40
C ILE A 280 -4.56 3.88 12.55
N TRP A 281 -3.73 2.98 12.03
CA TRP A 281 -4.16 1.89 11.16
C TRP A 281 -5.07 0.88 11.86
N LEU A 282 -4.76 0.48 13.11
CA LEU A 282 -5.65 -0.38 13.90
C LEU A 282 -6.97 0.31 14.27
N ASN A 283 -6.94 1.62 14.59
CA ASN A 283 -8.19 2.39 14.77
C ASN A 283 -9.05 2.39 13.49
N ALA A 284 -8.45 2.37 12.30
CA ALA A 284 -9.18 2.26 11.04
C ALA A 284 -9.74 0.85 10.81
N CYS A 285 -8.94 -0.20 11.00
CA CYS A 285 -9.38 -1.60 10.93
C CYS A 285 -10.59 -1.92 11.84
N LEU A 286 -10.72 -1.23 12.97
CA LEU A 286 -11.78 -1.41 13.97
C LEU A 286 -12.82 -0.28 13.95
N CYS A 287 -12.89 0.52 12.88
CA CYS A 287 -13.84 1.63 12.74
C CYS A 287 -15.03 1.25 11.86
N GLY A 288 -16.20 1.03 12.49
CA GLY A 288 -17.40 0.57 11.78
C GLY A 288 -17.36 -0.95 11.65
N ARG A 289 -17.44 -1.48 10.43
CA ARG A 289 -17.28 -2.91 10.17
C ARG A 289 -15.80 -3.31 10.29
N PRO A 290 -15.44 -4.41 11.00
CA PRO A 290 -14.05 -4.85 11.11
C PRO A 290 -13.42 -5.19 9.74
N LEU A 291 -12.22 -4.67 9.49
CA LEU A 291 -11.39 -4.96 8.32
C LEU A 291 -10.08 -5.63 8.76
N THR A 292 -10.20 -6.81 9.39
CA THR A 292 -9.09 -7.52 10.07
C THR A 292 -8.80 -8.90 9.46
N ASP A 293 -8.74 -8.96 8.12
CA ASP A 293 -8.29 -10.13 7.38
C ASP A 293 -6.83 -10.47 7.73
N GLU A 294 -6.55 -11.71 8.12
CA GLU A 294 -5.26 -12.10 8.72
C GLU A 294 -4.09 -11.91 7.76
N MET A 295 -4.28 -12.21 6.48
CA MET A 295 -3.23 -12.12 5.47
C MET A 295 -3.00 -10.67 5.05
N ALA A 296 -4.07 -9.88 4.88
CA ALA A 296 -3.94 -8.45 4.64
C ALA A 296 -3.25 -7.72 5.81
N MET A 297 -3.58 -8.10 7.06
CA MET A 297 -2.94 -7.54 8.25
C MET A 297 -1.45 -7.90 8.33
N LEU A 298 -1.10 -9.17 8.16
CA LEU A 298 0.30 -9.61 8.20
C LEU A 298 1.13 -8.97 7.07
N SER A 299 0.58 -8.89 5.85
CA SER A 299 1.22 -8.22 4.72
C SER A 299 1.51 -6.74 5.00
N HIS A 300 0.53 -6.00 5.54
CA HIS A 300 0.73 -4.60 5.91
C HIS A 300 1.80 -4.42 7.00
N LEU A 301 1.79 -5.28 8.02
CA LEU A 301 2.79 -5.26 9.10
C LEU A 301 4.19 -5.55 8.56
N GLN A 302 4.35 -6.56 7.70
CA GLN A 302 5.64 -6.90 7.08
C GLN A 302 6.17 -5.76 6.19
N ALA A 303 5.30 -5.14 5.37
CA ALA A 303 5.66 -3.98 4.55
C ALA A 303 6.09 -2.76 5.38
N ARG A 304 5.39 -2.48 6.50
CA ARG A 304 5.70 -1.33 7.38
C ARG A 304 7.02 -1.51 8.15
N TYR A 305 7.34 -2.72 8.58
CA TYR A 305 8.50 -3.03 9.43
C TYR A 305 9.66 -3.71 8.67
N ASN A 306 9.66 -3.71 7.33
CA ASN A 306 10.70 -4.32 6.49
C ASN A 306 11.02 -5.79 6.86
N GLY A 307 10.01 -6.55 7.30
CA GLY A 307 10.19 -7.95 7.74
C GLY A 307 10.72 -8.16 9.17
N ASP A 308 10.92 -7.11 9.98
CA ASP A 308 11.33 -7.28 11.38
C ASP A 308 10.15 -7.77 12.26
N ASN A 309 10.04 -9.10 12.38
CA ASN A 309 8.96 -9.76 13.13
C ASN A 309 8.99 -9.45 14.64
N GLN A 310 10.15 -9.10 15.21
CA GLN A 310 10.25 -8.71 16.63
C GLN A 310 9.63 -7.33 16.87
N HIS A 311 9.97 -6.34 16.03
CA HIS A 311 9.35 -5.02 16.09
C HIS A 311 7.87 -5.06 15.74
N VAL A 312 7.45 -5.90 14.79
CA VAL A 312 6.01 -6.16 14.52
C VAL A 312 5.31 -6.66 15.78
N ALA A 313 5.83 -7.69 16.44
CA ALA A 313 5.21 -8.31 17.61
C ALA A 313 5.05 -7.31 18.77
N VAL A 314 6.11 -6.55 19.10
CA VAL A 314 6.07 -5.54 20.16
C VAL A 314 5.05 -4.44 19.84
N ASN A 315 5.16 -3.81 18.66
CA ASN A 315 4.30 -2.69 18.29
C ASN A 315 2.83 -3.09 18.15
N LEU A 316 2.53 -4.30 17.64
CA LEU A 316 1.17 -4.82 17.54
C LEU A 316 0.51 -4.93 18.91
N ILE A 317 1.23 -5.41 19.93
CA ILE A 317 0.71 -5.50 21.31
C ILE A 317 0.47 -4.10 21.86
N VAL A 318 1.47 -3.21 21.81
CA VAL A 318 1.35 -1.83 22.34
C VAL A 318 0.20 -1.07 21.69
N ALA A 319 0.14 -1.04 20.35
CA ALA A 319 -0.90 -0.34 19.62
C ALA A 319 -2.31 -0.93 19.87
N SER A 320 -2.43 -2.24 20.11
CA SER A 320 -3.72 -2.86 20.45
C SER A 320 -4.23 -2.46 21.84
N PHE A 321 -3.34 -2.33 22.83
CA PHE A 321 -3.70 -1.75 24.14
C PHE A 321 -4.03 -0.26 24.02
N ASP A 322 -3.31 0.49 23.18
CA ASP A 322 -3.58 1.91 22.95
C ASP A 322 -4.95 2.16 22.32
N VAL A 323 -5.37 1.35 21.33
CA VAL A 323 -6.71 1.44 20.74
C VAL A 323 -7.80 1.16 21.78
N LEU A 324 -7.58 0.18 22.67
CA LEU A 324 -8.53 -0.12 23.76
C LEU A 324 -8.59 0.99 24.81
N ALA A 325 -7.44 1.54 25.22
CA ALA A 325 -7.37 2.68 26.13
C ALA A 325 -8.05 3.91 25.52
N ASN A 326 -7.83 4.22 24.25
CA ASN A 326 -8.52 5.29 23.53
C ASN A 326 -10.05 5.13 23.56
N ALA A 327 -10.58 3.92 23.31
CA ALA A 327 -12.01 3.65 23.38
C ALA A 327 -12.59 3.94 24.79
N TYR A 328 -11.88 3.57 25.86
CA TYR A 328 -12.28 3.91 27.23
C TYR A 328 -12.15 5.41 27.55
N LEU A 329 -11.08 6.07 27.09
CA LEU A 329 -10.83 7.50 27.28
C LEU A 329 -11.87 8.40 26.58
N LYS A 330 -12.43 7.93 25.45
CA LYS A 330 -13.50 8.60 24.70
C LYS A 330 -14.90 8.32 25.25
N GLY A 331 -15.05 7.32 26.13
CA GLY A 331 -16.37 6.85 26.56
C GLY A 331 -17.17 6.17 25.44
N ASP A 332 -16.49 5.46 24.54
CA ASP A 332 -17.13 4.73 23.44
C ASP A 332 -18.17 3.71 23.95
N LEU A 333 -19.19 3.42 23.13
CA LEU A 333 -20.26 2.47 23.45
C LEU A 333 -19.68 1.13 23.96
N PRO A 334 -20.28 0.49 24.99
CA PRO A 334 -19.78 -0.75 25.57
C PRO A 334 -19.52 -1.87 24.54
N GLN A 335 -20.37 -1.96 23.51
CA GLN A 335 -20.23 -2.93 22.43
C GLN A 335 -18.98 -2.70 21.55
N ARG A 336 -18.63 -1.43 21.26
CA ARG A 336 -17.40 -1.09 20.53
C ARG A 336 -16.17 -1.41 21.37
N ALA A 337 -16.20 -1.11 22.67
CA ALA A 337 -15.12 -1.48 23.57
C ALA A 337 -14.97 -3.02 23.72
N LYS A 338 -16.09 -3.77 23.78
CA LYS A 338 -16.12 -5.25 23.77
C LYS A 338 -15.50 -5.80 22.48
N MET A 339 -15.82 -5.22 21.32
CA MET A 339 -15.27 -5.60 20.02
C MET A 339 -13.73 -5.41 19.97
N ILE A 340 -13.22 -4.25 20.43
CA ILE A 340 -11.78 -3.97 20.51
C ILE A 340 -11.08 -4.87 21.54
N GLN A 341 -11.71 -5.12 22.69
CA GLN A 341 -11.19 -6.05 23.70
C GLN A 341 -11.13 -7.48 23.17
N SER A 342 -12.08 -7.90 22.31
CA SER A 342 -12.04 -9.20 21.64
C SER A 342 -10.91 -9.28 20.62
N PHE A 343 -10.67 -8.22 19.85
CA PHE A 343 -9.52 -8.13 18.97
C PHE A 343 -8.20 -8.32 19.76
N LEU A 344 -8.03 -7.59 20.85
CA LEU A 344 -6.87 -7.73 21.73
C LEU A 344 -6.75 -9.14 22.33
N CYS A 345 -7.80 -9.68 22.94
CA CYS A 345 -7.72 -10.94 23.70
C CYS A 345 -7.84 -12.21 22.84
N ASN A 346 -8.40 -12.14 21.63
CA ASN A 346 -8.60 -13.31 20.76
C ASN A 346 -7.83 -13.21 19.44
N LYS A 347 -7.76 -12.05 18.77
CA LYS A 347 -7.14 -11.91 17.44
C LYS A 347 -5.63 -11.73 17.52
N VAL A 348 -5.14 -10.83 18.39
CA VAL A 348 -3.70 -10.56 18.52
C VAL A 348 -2.89 -11.81 18.90
N PRO A 349 -3.29 -12.66 19.87
CA PRO A 349 -2.57 -13.91 20.15
C PRO A 349 -2.48 -14.88 18.96
N LEU A 350 -3.48 -14.92 18.07
CA LEU A 350 -3.44 -15.73 16.86
C LEU A 350 -2.45 -15.16 15.83
N LEU A 351 -2.44 -13.84 15.62
CA LEU A 351 -1.46 -13.16 14.78
C LEU A 351 -0.02 -13.38 15.30
N LEU A 352 0.18 -13.26 16.61
CA LEU A 352 1.46 -13.53 17.27
C LEU A 352 1.89 -15.00 17.14
N ALA A 353 0.96 -15.95 17.18
CA ALA A 353 1.27 -17.36 16.94
C ALA A 353 1.74 -17.61 15.50
N MET A 354 1.12 -16.96 14.51
CA MET A 354 1.57 -17.03 13.11
C MET A 354 2.93 -16.33 12.89
N LEU A 355 3.21 -15.23 13.59
CA LEU A 355 4.53 -14.58 13.54
C LEU A 355 5.62 -15.41 14.24
N SER A 356 5.27 -16.17 15.28
CA SER A 356 6.23 -16.96 16.07
C SER A 356 7.05 -17.96 15.24
N THR A 357 6.47 -18.50 14.16
CA THR A 357 7.15 -19.46 13.26
C THR A 357 8.21 -18.82 12.35
N PHE A 358 8.25 -17.48 12.27
CA PHE A 358 9.16 -16.71 11.43
C PHE A 358 10.10 -15.79 12.24
N MET A 359 10.23 -16.03 13.56
CA MET A 359 11.12 -15.25 14.42
C MET A 359 12.61 -15.57 14.17
N PRO A 360 13.50 -14.56 14.25
CA PRO A 360 14.93 -14.79 14.11
C PRO A 360 15.51 -15.62 15.28
N PRO A 361 16.57 -16.41 15.06
CA PRO A 361 17.13 -17.28 16.08
C PRO A 361 17.63 -16.50 17.30
N GLY A 362 17.11 -16.85 18.48
CA GLY A 362 17.42 -16.20 19.76
C GLY A 362 16.37 -15.20 20.25
N ALA A 363 15.47 -14.72 19.38
CA ALA A 363 14.32 -13.92 19.79
C ALA A 363 13.13 -14.82 20.15
N THR A 364 12.48 -14.57 21.29
CA THR A 364 11.31 -15.32 21.74
C THR A 364 10.08 -14.43 21.84
N MET A 365 8.89 -14.98 21.58
CA MET A 365 7.63 -14.26 21.73
C MET A 365 7.39 -13.81 23.17
N ASP A 366 7.79 -14.63 24.14
CA ASP A 366 7.76 -14.30 25.57
C ASP A 366 8.57 -13.02 25.88
N GLY A 367 9.78 -12.90 25.34
CA GLY A 367 10.60 -11.68 25.45
C GLY A 367 9.95 -10.46 24.77
N CYS A 368 9.33 -10.65 23.60
CA CYS A 368 8.60 -9.58 22.91
C CYS A 368 7.41 -9.06 23.73
N ILE A 369 6.66 -9.96 24.36
CA ILE A 369 5.52 -9.61 25.24
C ILE A 369 6.02 -8.87 26.48
N GLN A 370 7.12 -9.30 27.11
CA GLN A 370 7.73 -8.59 28.24
C GLN A 370 8.16 -7.16 27.85
N ILE A 371 8.81 -6.98 26.69
CA ILE A 371 9.21 -5.66 26.17
C ILE A 371 7.99 -4.76 25.94
N ALA A 372 6.93 -5.29 25.34
CA ALA A 372 5.70 -4.53 25.10
C ALA A 372 5.06 -4.01 26.40
N PHE A 373 5.02 -4.82 27.47
CA PHE A 373 4.48 -4.39 28.75
C PHE A 373 5.32 -3.33 29.48
N MET A 374 6.57 -3.09 29.08
CA MET A 374 7.35 -1.93 29.57
C MET A 374 6.92 -0.60 28.92
N GLN A 375 6.18 -0.66 27.80
CA GLN A 375 5.77 0.51 27.01
C GLN A 375 4.28 0.88 27.19
N ILE A 376 3.46 -0.02 27.73
CA ILE A 376 2.01 0.18 27.90
C ILE A 376 1.72 0.83 29.26
N SER A 377 0.99 1.94 29.26
CA SER A 377 0.42 2.51 30.49
C SER A 377 -0.91 1.87 30.84
N MET A 378 -1.06 1.41 32.08
CA MET A 378 -2.34 1.00 32.67
C MET A 378 -3.06 2.16 33.37
N ASP A 379 -2.34 3.25 33.66
CA ASP A 379 -2.82 4.44 34.34
C ASP A 379 -3.07 5.54 33.31
N ALA A 380 -4.10 5.34 32.47
CA ALA A 380 -4.39 6.18 31.32
C ALA A 380 -4.97 7.58 31.67
N LEU A 381 -5.39 7.79 32.92
CA LEU A 381 -5.91 9.05 33.45
C LEU A 381 -5.24 9.33 34.81
N PRO A 382 -4.98 10.61 35.17
CA PRO A 382 -4.53 10.98 36.52
C PRO A 382 -5.45 10.39 37.62
N PRO A 383 -4.91 9.94 38.77
CA PRO A 383 -5.69 9.24 39.79
C PRO A 383 -6.91 10.02 40.33
N LEU A 384 -6.84 11.36 40.31
CA LEU A 384 -7.89 12.25 40.81
C LEU A 384 -9.03 12.51 39.81
N GLU A 385 -8.90 12.08 38.55
CA GLU A 385 -9.94 12.30 37.53
C GLU A 385 -11.10 11.31 37.67
N VAL A 386 -12.32 11.79 37.40
CA VAL A 386 -13.54 10.99 37.50
C VAL A 386 -13.50 9.86 36.47
N GLY A 387 -13.60 8.62 36.95
CA GLY A 387 -13.56 7.42 36.10
C GLY A 387 -12.17 6.78 35.92
N SER A 388 -11.10 7.40 36.45
CA SER A 388 -9.72 6.86 36.40
C SER A 388 -9.64 5.39 36.83
N ALA A 389 -10.22 5.06 37.99
CA ALA A 389 -10.26 3.71 38.54
C ALA A 389 -11.00 2.69 37.65
N ASN A 390 -12.07 3.10 36.98
CA ASN A 390 -12.87 2.24 36.09
C ASN A 390 -12.12 1.93 34.78
N VAL A 391 -11.46 2.93 34.19
CA VAL A 391 -10.59 2.73 33.02
C VAL A 391 -9.43 1.80 33.37
N ARG A 392 -8.79 2.01 34.52
CA ARG A 392 -7.71 1.17 35.04
C ARG A 392 -8.14 -0.28 35.26
N GLU A 393 -9.27 -0.51 35.92
CA GLU A 393 -9.82 -1.84 36.19
C GLU A 393 -10.05 -2.63 34.89
N LYS A 394 -10.66 -1.98 33.88
CA LYS A 394 -10.90 -2.58 32.57
C LYS A 394 -9.62 -2.90 31.81
N LEU A 395 -8.62 -2.01 31.85
CA LEU A 395 -7.30 -2.28 31.24
C LEU A 395 -6.56 -3.43 31.93
N VAL A 396 -6.64 -3.53 33.27
CA VAL A 396 -6.08 -4.66 34.03
C VAL A 396 -6.81 -5.97 33.70
N GLN A 397 -8.14 -5.95 33.55
CA GLN A 397 -8.91 -7.11 33.11
C GLN A 397 -8.54 -7.54 31.69
N ALA A 398 -8.36 -6.58 30.77
CA ALA A 398 -7.90 -6.84 29.41
C ALA A 398 -6.48 -7.42 29.37
N ARG A 399 -5.55 -6.89 30.18
CA ARG A 399 -4.20 -7.47 30.37
C ARG A 399 -4.27 -8.94 30.80
N PHE A 400 -5.11 -9.25 31.78
CA PHE A 400 -5.27 -10.63 32.26
C PHE A 400 -5.87 -11.55 31.18
N GLY A 401 -6.90 -11.08 30.47
CA GLY A 401 -7.50 -11.80 29.34
C GLY A 401 -6.51 -12.11 28.22
N PHE A 402 -5.69 -11.12 27.83
CA PHE A 402 -4.63 -11.25 26.83
C PHE A 402 -3.58 -12.28 27.24
N LEU A 403 -2.99 -12.15 28.45
CA LEU A 403 -1.95 -13.08 28.94
C LEU A 403 -2.47 -14.53 29.02
N ARG A 404 -3.72 -14.73 29.44
CA ARG A 404 -4.39 -16.04 29.43
C ARG A 404 -4.51 -16.63 28.02
N ALA A 405 -4.86 -15.82 27.03
CA ALA A 405 -4.94 -16.27 25.64
C ALA A 405 -3.54 -16.55 25.03
N CYS A 406 -2.51 -15.79 25.41
CA CYS A 406 -1.12 -16.09 25.07
C CYS A 406 -0.66 -17.46 25.60
N ALA A 407 -1.02 -17.82 26.83
CA ALA A 407 -0.78 -19.16 27.38
C ALA A 407 -1.53 -20.25 26.59
N LEU A 408 -2.81 -20.03 26.26
CA LEU A 408 -3.63 -20.98 25.49
C LEU A 408 -3.01 -21.30 24.11
N HIS A 409 -2.45 -20.28 23.45
CA HIS A 409 -1.77 -20.41 22.16
C HIS A 409 -0.28 -20.73 22.26
N GLN A 410 0.22 -21.07 23.45
CA GLN A 410 1.62 -21.49 23.72
C GLN A 410 2.69 -20.42 23.43
N LEU A 411 2.32 -19.13 23.44
CA LEU A 411 3.25 -18.00 23.26
C LEU A 411 4.09 -17.70 24.50
N MET A 412 3.60 -18.11 25.68
CA MET A 412 4.19 -17.84 26.98
C MET A 412 3.98 -19.03 27.92
N LEU A 413 4.89 -19.18 28.90
CA LEU A 413 4.72 -20.11 30.02
C LEU A 413 3.93 -19.44 31.16
N GLU A 414 3.10 -20.22 31.86
CA GLU A 414 2.30 -19.73 33.00
C GLU A 414 3.18 -19.12 34.11
N SER A 415 4.41 -19.61 34.29
CA SER A 415 5.40 -19.06 35.21
C SER A 415 5.76 -17.59 34.91
N ASN A 416 5.83 -17.23 33.62
CA ASN A 416 6.31 -15.93 33.18
C ASN A 416 5.20 -14.87 33.26
N ILE A 417 3.93 -15.31 33.22
CA ILE A 417 2.75 -14.45 33.44
C ILE A 417 2.77 -13.86 34.86
N GLY A 418 3.19 -14.63 35.86
CA GLY A 418 3.35 -14.14 37.23
C GLY A 418 4.36 -12.98 37.34
N ASN A 419 5.45 -13.02 36.56
CA ASN A 419 6.46 -11.96 36.53
C ASN A 419 5.92 -10.65 35.95
N ILE A 420 5.04 -10.71 34.93
CA ILE A 420 4.43 -9.53 34.30
C ILE A 420 3.32 -8.92 35.18
N LEU A 421 2.58 -9.77 35.91
CA LEU A 421 1.51 -9.32 36.80
C LEU A 421 2.02 -8.83 38.16
N GLY A 422 3.19 -9.31 38.61
CA GLY A 422 3.72 -9.07 39.96
C GLY A 422 3.08 -9.94 41.05
N GLU A 423 2.18 -10.85 40.67
CA GLU A 423 1.38 -11.70 41.56
C GLU A 423 1.35 -13.14 41.04
N HIS A 424 1.34 -14.13 41.94
CA HIS A 424 1.12 -15.53 41.56
C HIS A 424 -0.36 -15.77 41.26
N VAL A 425 -0.70 -15.88 39.97
CA VAL A 425 -2.06 -16.18 39.52
C VAL A 425 -2.14 -17.59 38.93
N GLN A 426 -3.10 -18.39 39.41
CA GLN A 426 -3.44 -19.68 38.79
C GLN A 426 -4.42 -19.45 37.63
N LEU A 427 -4.09 -19.95 36.44
CA LEU A 427 -5.00 -19.91 35.30
C LEU A 427 -5.97 -21.08 35.34
N ASN A 428 -7.26 -20.80 35.16
CA ASN A 428 -8.26 -21.85 34.94
C ASN A 428 -7.98 -22.53 33.59
N LYS A 429 -7.90 -23.86 33.59
CA LYS A 429 -7.67 -24.66 32.38
C LYS A 429 -8.89 -24.59 31.45
N ILE A 430 -8.77 -23.79 30.40
CA ILE A 430 -9.76 -23.66 29.32
C ILE A 430 -9.30 -24.55 28.14
N PRO A 431 -10.18 -25.35 27.52
CA PRO A 431 -9.81 -26.12 26.34
C PRO A 431 -9.53 -25.19 25.15
N ARG A 432 -8.44 -25.45 24.41
CA ARG A 432 -8.19 -24.81 23.10
C ARG A 432 -9.07 -25.47 22.06
N PHE A 433 -9.90 -24.69 21.38
CA PHE A 433 -10.72 -25.19 20.27
C PHE A 433 -9.98 -25.10 18.93
N THR A 434 -10.30 -26.03 18.03
CA THR A 434 -9.86 -26.02 16.63
C THR A 434 -11.08 -26.05 15.72
N LYS A 435 -11.01 -25.34 14.59
CA LYS A 435 -12.11 -25.20 13.63
C LYS A 435 -12.67 -26.55 13.23
N ASP A 436 -11.82 -27.46 12.74
CA ASP A 436 -12.24 -28.77 12.22
C ASP A 436 -12.89 -29.68 13.28
N ALA A 437 -12.49 -29.54 14.54
CA ALA A 437 -13.09 -30.30 15.64
C ALA A 437 -14.49 -29.78 15.97
N LEU A 438 -14.68 -28.46 16.00
CA LEU A 438 -16.00 -27.85 16.24
C LEU A 438 -16.96 -28.12 15.08
N VAL A 439 -16.50 -28.01 13.82
CA VAL A 439 -17.33 -28.31 12.64
C VAL A 439 -17.87 -29.73 12.71
N LYS A 440 -16.99 -30.73 12.95
CA LYS A 440 -17.39 -32.15 13.09
C LYS A 440 -18.39 -32.40 14.23
N GLN A 441 -18.33 -31.63 15.31
CA GLN A 441 -19.30 -31.74 16.41
C GLN A 441 -20.65 -31.14 16.03
N CYS A 442 -20.65 -29.97 15.40
CA CYS A 442 -21.85 -29.21 15.10
C CYS A 442 -22.60 -29.72 13.84
N THR A 443 -21.93 -30.36 12.88
CA THR A 443 -22.62 -31.04 11.75
C THR A 443 -23.62 -32.11 12.23
N ASN A 444 -23.35 -32.73 13.39
CA ASN A 444 -24.25 -33.73 13.98
C ASN A 444 -25.28 -33.13 14.96
N ASN A 445 -25.13 -31.85 15.33
CA ASN A 445 -26.02 -31.15 16.25
C ASN A 445 -25.87 -29.62 16.09
N VAL A 446 -26.62 -29.04 15.16
CA VAL A 446 -26.57 -27.60 14.84
C VAL A 446 -26.99 -26.74 16.04
N GLY A 447 -27.86 -27.25 16.91
CA GLY A 447 -28.27 -26.59 18.16
C GLY A 447 -27.13 -26.38 19.17
N HIS A 448 -25.99 -27.08 19.04
CA HIS A 448 -24.81 -26.80 19.87
C HIS A 448 -24.19 -25.42 19.56
N ILE A 449 -24.41 -24.86 18.36
CA ILE A 449 -23.79 -23.58 17.97
C ILE A 449 -24.26 -22.44 18.89
N ASP A 450 -25.50 -22.46 19.37
CA ASP A 450 -26.07 -21.46 20.29
C ASP A 450 -25.17 -21.28 21.54
N SER A 451 -24.77 -22.38 22.18
CA SER A 451 -23.84 -22.33 23.34
C SER A 451 -22.38 -22.05 22.97
N LEU A 452 -22.00 -22.16 21.69
CA LEU A 452 -20.69 -21.75 21.22
C LEU A 452 -20.61 -20.24 20.94
N LEU A 453 -21.72 -19.58 20.60
CA LEU A 453 -21.79 -18.14 20.30
C LEU A 453 -21.48 -17.25 21.52
N ASP A 454 -21.65 -17.76 22.74
CA ASP A 454 -21.20 -17.09 23.97
C ASP A 454 -19.66 -17.00 24.05
N HIS A 455 -18.91 -18.03 23.63
CA HIS A 455 -17.46 -18.12 23.83
C HIS A 455 -16.63 -16.97 23.21
N PRO A 456 -16.91 -16.47 22.00
CA PRO A 456 -16.31 -15.26 21.44
C PRO A 456 -16.33 -14.06 22.40
N THR A 457 -17.38 -13.93 23.21
CA THR A 457 -17.57 -12.81 24.15
C THR A 457 -16.75 -12.95 25.44
N MET A 458 -16.33 -14.17 25.78
CA MET A 458 -15.65 -14.48 27.05
C MET A 458 -14.16 -14.09 27.09
N MET A 459 -13.60 -13.59 25.98
CA MET A 459 -12.22 -13.13 25.84
C MET A 459 -11.18 -14.21 26.23
N GLN A 460 -11.36 -15.43 25.75
CA GLN A 460 -10.58 -16.62 26.17
C GLN A 460 -9.49 -17.06 25.19
N GLY A 461 -9.44 -16.51 23.97
CA GLY A 461 -8.52 -16.92 22.90
C GLY A 461 -9.12 -17.86 21.85
N ASN A 462 -10.37 -18.31 22.04
CA ASN A 462 -11.05 -19.30 21.17
C ASN A 462 -11.95 -18.70 20.07
N ALA A 463 -12.15 -17.37 20.02
CA ALA A 463 -13.16 -16.75 19.15
C ALA A 463 -13.00 -17.08 17.65
N GLY A 464 -11.77 -17.13 17.14
CA GLY A 464 -11.52 -17.46 15.72
C GLY A 464 -11.93 -18.88 15.31
N ALA A 465 -11.78 -19.87 16.20
CA ALA A 465 -12.22 -21.23 15.94
C ALA A 465 -13.76 -21.34 15.89
N VAL A 466 -14.46 -20.58 16.74
CA VAL A 466 -15.93 -20.50 16.73
C VAL A 466 -16.41 -19.76 15.47
N ALA A 467 -15.86 -18.58 15.18
CA ALA A 467 -16.22 -17.79 14.01
C ALA A 467 -16.06 -18.57 12.69
N GLY A 468 -14.91 -19.26 12.53
CA GLY A 468 -14.68 -20.13 11.37
C GLY A 468 -15.61 -21.33 11.32
N CYS A 469 -16.00 -21.90 12.47
CA CYS A 469 -16.98 -22.98 12.54
C CYS A 469 -18.38 -22.52 12.10
N THR A 470 -18.85 -21.37 12.61
CA THR A 470 -20.15 -20.79 12.27
C THR A 470 -20.28 -20.55 10.76
N VAL A 471 -19.27 -19.93 10.12
CA VAL A 471 -19.31 -19.62 8.69
C VAL A 471 -19.26 -20.89 7.83
N ASP A 472 -18.39 -21.85 8.14
CA ASP A 472 -18.34 -23.12 7.42
C ASP A 472 -19.65 -23.91 7.49
N ILE A 473 -20.36 -23.84 8.61
CA ILE A 473 -21.65 -24.52 8.78
C ILE A 473 -22.76 -23.81 8.01
N VAL A 474 -22.83 -22.48 8.03
CA VAL A 474 -23.75 -21.74 7.15
C VAL A 474 -23.51 -22.15 5.69
N ASN A 475 -22.26 -22.20 5.26
CA ASN A 475 -21.88 -22.53 3.88
C ASN A 475 -22.24 -23.98 3.53
N SER A 476 -21.99 -24.93 4.44
CA SER A 476 -22.37 -26.34 4.28
C SER A 476 -23.89 -26.52 4.20
N LEU A 477 -24.67 -25.87 5.08
CA LEU A 477 -26.12 -25.96 5.08
C LEU A 477 -26.74 -25.33 3.83
N CYS A 478 -26.22 -24.18 3.37
CA CYS A 478 -26.64 -23.56 2.10
C CYS A 478 -26.34 -24.47 0.89
N PHE A 479 -25.13 -25.05 0.83
CA PHE A 479 -24.74 -25.95 -0.26
C PHE A 479 -25.61 -27.22 -0.33
N ASN A 480 -25.91 -27.80 0.84
CA ASN A 480 -26.77 -28.99 0.94
C ASN A 480 -28.28 -28.67 0.84
N LYS A 481 -28.67 -27.39 0.78
CA LYS A 481 -30.05 -26.89 0.87
C LYS A 481 -30.83 -27.42 2.11
N ASP A 482 -30.15 -27.59 3.24
CA ASP A 482 -30.81 -27.91 4.53
C ASP A 482 -31.32 -26.62 5.19
N THR A 483 -32.50 -26.21 4.74
CA THR A 483 -33.16 -24.95 5.11
C THR A 483 -33.68 -24.96 6.55
N MET A 484 -34.09 -26.11 7.10
CA MET A 484 -34.56 -26.25 8.47
C MET A 484 -33.44 -26.14 9.51
N SER A 485 -32.30 -26.79 9.27
CA SER A 485 -31.11 -26.58 10.10
C SER A 485 -30.59 -25.15 9.99
N LEU A 486 -30.63 -24.57 8.77
CA LEU A 486 -30.19 -23.19 8.54
C LEU A 486 -31.09 -22.16 9.23
N LYS A 487 -32.42 -22.34 9.21
CA LYS A 487 -33.40 -21.55 9.99
C LYS A 487 -33.02 -21.54 11.47
N THR A 488 -32.74 -22.72 12.04
CA THR A 488 -32.38 -22.88 13.45
C THR A 488 -31.10 -22.10 13.78
N LEU A 489 -30.10 -22.17 12.91
CA LEU A 489 -28.84 -21.41 13.04
C LEU A 489 -29.05 -19.90 12.88
N CYS A 490 -29.81 -19.45 11.88
CA CYS A 490 -30.13 -18.03 11.68
C CYS A 490 -30.86 -17.44 12.89
N ASN A 491 -31.77 -18.18 13.53
CA ASN A 491 -32.47 -17.74 14.73
C ASN A 491 -31.55 -17.63 15.97
N ALA A 492 -30.55 -18.51 16.10
CA ALA A 492 -29.49 -18.35 17.10
C ALA A 492 -28.62 -17.10 16.81
N LEU A 493 -28.21 -16.91 15.56
CA LEU A 493 -27.41 -15.75 15.15
C LEU A 493 -28.15 -14.41 15.25
N ILE A 494 -29.48 -14.41 15.08
CA ILE A 494 -30.36 -13.24 15.35
C ILE A 494 -30.31 -12.85 16.83
N LYS A 495 -30.38 -13.82 17.75
CA LYS A 495 -30.24 -13.57 19.20
C LYS A 495 -28.86 -12.99 19.55
N HIS A 496 -27.83 -13.41 18.81
CA HIS A 496 -26.43 -12.97 18.96
C HIS A 496 -25.97 -11.92 17.93
N ILE A 497 -26.88 -11.13 17.33
CA ILE A 497 -26.54 -10.22 16.22
C ILE A 497 -25.40 -9.24 16.54
N GLN A 498 -25.24 -8.87 17.80
CA GLN A 498 -24.17 -7.97 18.24
C GLN A 498 -22.80 -8.66 18.26
N ASP A 499 -22.75 -9.96 18.55
CA ASP A 499 -21.51 -10.73 18.60
C ASP A 499 -20.97 -11.08 17.19
N MET A 500 -21.76 -10.84 16.14
CA MET A 500 -21.27 -10.78 14.76
C MET A 500 -20.13 -9.77 14.57
N ASP A 501 -20.05 -8.72 15.41
CA ASP A 501 -18.93 -7.75 15.43
C ASP A 501 -17.58 -8.40 15.77
N ILE A 502 -17.61 -9.57 16.41
CA ILE A 502 -16.44 -10.38 16.73
C ILE A 502 -16.23 -11.44 15.64
N ILE A 503 -17.29 -12.07 15.13
CA ILE A 503 -17.21 -13.10 14.08
C ILE A 503 -16.62 -12.51 12.79
N LEU A 504 -17.04 -11.31 12.37
CA LEU A 504 -16.49 -10.62 11.19
C LEU A 504 -15.04 -10.14 11.37
N GLN A 505 -14.43 -10.27 12.55
CA GLN A 505 -12.98 -10.09 12.67
C GLN A 505 -12.20 -11.25 12.04
N TYR A 506 -12.85 -12.39 11.77
CA TYR A 506 -12.23 -13.63 11.28
C TYR A 506 -12.76 -14.09 9.91
N ALA A 507 -13.84 -13.49 9.42
CA ALA A 507 -14.48 -13.88 8.17
C ALA A 507 -14.87 -12.64 7.36
N GLN A 508 -14.67 -12.71 6.04
CA GLN A 508 -15.09 -11.65 5.13
C GLN A 508 -16.62 -11.70 4.95
N PRO A 509 -17.34 -10.55 4.82
CA PRO A 509 -18.80 -10.55 4.69
C PRO A 509 -19.32 -11.39 3.51
N ALA A 510 -18.62 -11.38 2.38
CA ALA A 510 -18.93 -12.23 1.22
C ALA A 510 -18.94 -13.74 1.55
N SER A 511 -18.01 -14.21 2.40
CA SER A 511 -17.91 -15.63 2.80
C SER A 511 -19.13 -16.13 3.59
N LEU A 512 -19.97 -15.23 4.09
CA LEU A 512 -21.23 -15.52 4.77
C LEU A 512 -22.44 -15.19 3.87
N LEU A 513 -22.44 -14.01 3.23
CA LEU A 513 -23.60 -13.48 2.51
C LEU A 513 -23.79 -14.05 1.11
N GLN A 514 -22.72 -14.38 0.38
CA GLN A 514 -22.83 -14.92 -0.97
C GLN A 514 -23.67 -16.21 -1.04
N PRO A 515 -23.45 -17.25 -0.19
CA PRO A 515 -24.27 -18.47 -0.22
C PRO A 515 -25.69 -18.24 0.31
N LEU A 516 -25.88 -17.39 1.33
CA LEU A 516 -27.22 -17.02 1.83
C LEU A 516 -28.04 -16.31 0.75
N CYS A 517 -27.44 -15.34 0.06
CA CYS A 517 -28.07 -14.64 -1.05
C CYS A 517 -28.40 -15.57 -2.22
N GLY A 518 -27.49 -16.49 -2.57
CA GLY A 518 -27.75 -17.50 -3.59
C GLY A 518 -28.96 -18.37 -3.25
N LEU A 519 -28.99 -18.93 -2.04
CA LEU A 519 -30.12 -19.74 -1.57
C LEU A 519 -31.45 -18.96 -1.54
N LEU A 520 -31.43 -17.70 -1.12
CA LEU A 520 -32.62 -16.84 -1.08
C LEU A 520 -33.10 -16.42 -2.47
N ASN A 521 -32.23 -16.28 -3.48
CA ASN A 521 -32.60 -15.96 -4.87
C ASN A 521 -33.07 -17.20 -5.65
N ASP A 522 -32.49 -18.38 -5.39
CA ASP A 522 -32.82 -19.64 -6.06
C ASP A 522 -33.94 -20.43 -5.34
N TRP A 523 -34.72 -19.77 -4.49
CA TRP A 523 -35.76 -20.42 -3.68
C TRP A 523 -36.96 -20.85 -4.52
N THR A 524 -37.30 -22.14 -4.45
CA THR A 524 -38.43 -22.74 -5.16
C THR A 524 -39.28 -23.56 -4.19
N HIS A 525 -40.60 -23.52 -4.33
CA HIS A 525 -41.48 -24.48 -3.65
C HIS A 525 -41.15 -25.91 -4.08
N ASP A 526 -41.09 -26.82 -3.11
CA ASP A 526 -41.10 -28.24 -3.39
C ASP A 526 -42.50 -28.66 -3.89
N GLN A 527 -42.54 -29.51 -4.90
CA GLN A 527 -43.80 -29.98 -5.50
C GLN A 527 -44.47 -31.07 -4.66
N ASP A 528 -43.71 -31.74 -3.80
CA ASP A 528 -44.18 -32.79 -2.90
C ASP A 528 -44.61 -32.25 -1.51
N GLN A 529 -44.44 -30.95 -1.23
CA GLN A 529 -44.90 -30.31 0.00
C GLN A 529 -46.42 -30.11 0.02
N SER A 530 -47.05 -30.51 1.13
CA SER A 530 -48.48 -30.32 1.41
C SER A 530 -48.81 -29.15 2.33
N GLU A 531 -47.78 -28.52 2.91
CA GLU A 531 -47.88 -27.36 3.79
C GLU A 531 -46.73 -26.39 3.44
N PHE A 532 -47.05 -25.13 3.16
CA PHE A 532 -46.12 -24.09 2.74
C PHE A 532 -45.70 -23.14 3.86
N THR A 533 -46.43 -23.10 4.99
CA THR A 533 -46.07 -22.32 6.18
C THR A 533 -44.64 -22.59 6.67
N PRO A 534 -44.14 -23.85 6.78
CA PRO A 534 -42.76 -24.11 7.21
C PRO A 534 -41.72 -23.50 6.25
N ALA A 535 -41.91 -23.67 4.93
CA ALA A 535 -41.03 -23.10 3.91
C ALA A 535 -41.01 -21.56 3.95
N TYR A 536 -42.17 -20.94 4.23
CA TYR A 536 -42.28 -19.50 4.48
C TYR A 536 -41.50 -19.06 5.73
N GLU A 537 -41.58 -19.81 6.83
CA GLU A 537 -40.91 -19.50 8.10
C GLU A 537 -39.39 -19.71 8.05
N GLU A 538 -38.94 -20.74 7.32
CA GLU A 538 -37.53 -20.99 7.00
C GLU A 538 -36.96 -19.82 6.19
N TYR A 539 -37.61 -19.48 5.06
CA TYR A 539 -37.21 -18.34 4.22
C TYR A 539 -37.17 -17.03 5.01
N ALA A 540 -38.20 -16.75 5.82
CA ALA A 540 -38.31 -15.53 6.62
C ALA A 540 -37.16 -15.38 7.62
N SER A 541 -36.78 -16.47 8.31
CA SER A 541 -35.69 -16.48 9.29
C SER A 541 -34.33 -16.24 8.64
N ILE A 542 -34.09 -16.90 7.49
CA ILE A 542 -32.85 -16.76 6.71
C ILE A 542 -32.75 -15.35 6.09
N LEU A 543 -33.85 -14.85 5.53
CA LEU A 543 -33.94 -13.48 4.99
C LEU A 543 -33.65 -12.45 6.08
N LEU A 544 -34.30 -12.55 7.24
CA LEU A 544 -34.14 -11.57 8.31
C LEU A 544 -32.70 -11.49 8.81
N PHE A 545 -32.04 -12.64 9.03
CA PHE A 545 -30.64 -12.66 9.41
C PHE A 545 -29.75 -12.00 8.34
N THR A 546 -29.99 -12.32 7.06
CA THR A 546 -29.22 -11.78 5.93
C THR A 546 -29.39 -10.26 5.83
N LEU A 547 -30.63 -9.75 5.93
CA LEU A 547 -30.93 -8.32 5.94
C LEU A 547 -30.33 -7.62 7.17
N ALA A 548 -30.37 -8.24 8.35
CA ALA A 548 -29.79 -7.70 9.57
C ALA A 548 -28.27 -7.47 9.45
N VAL A 549 -27.55 -8.43 8.85
CA VAL A 549 -26.10 -8.29 8.60
C VAL A 549 -25.83 -7.20 7.56
N ILE A 550 -26.60 -7.14 6.46
CA ILE A 550 -26.46 -6.09 5.43
C ILE A 550 -26.68 -4.69 6.04
N HIS A 551 -27.77 -4.50 6.79
CA HIS A 551 -28.10 -3.22 7.42
C HIS A 551 -27.10 -2.83 8.52
N ARG A 552 -26.74 -3.76 9.42
CA ARG A 552 -25.83 -3.49 10.56
C ARG A 552 -24.48 -2.91 10.12
N TYR A 553 -23.93 -3.40 9.02
CA TYR A 553 -22.60 -3.02 8.52
C TYR A 553 -22.62 -2.13 7.27
N GLY A 554 -23.80 -1.76 6.76
CA GLY A 554 -23.97 -0.92 5.57
C GLY A 554 -23.33 -1.54 4.32
N LEU A 555 -23.59 -2.82 4.07
CA LEU A 555 -22.91 -3.59 3.02
C LEU A 555 -23.49 -3.34 1.64
N SER A 556 -22.64 -3.30 0.63
CA SER A 556 -23.01 -3.24 -0.80
C SER A 556 -23.07 -4.64 -1.44
N GLU A 557 -23.63 -4.72 -2.65
CA GLU A 557 -23.61 -5.96 -3.46
C GLU A 557 -22.18 -6.47 -3.72
N GLY A 558 -21.21 -5.55 -3.85
CA GLY A 558 -19.78 -5.89 -3.97
C GLY A 558 -19.22 -6.51 -2.70
N ASP A 559 -19.54 -5.94 -1.53
CA ASP A 559 -19.08 -6.45 -0.23
C ASP A 559 -19.64 -7.83 0.11
N ALA A 560 -20.85 -8.14 -0.39
CA ALA A 560 -21.50 -9.43 -0.24
C ALA A 560 -21.10 -10.46 -1.32
N GLY A 561 -20.26 -10.10 -2.30
CA GLY A 561 -19.81 -11.01 -3.35
C GLY A 561 -20.88 -11.34 -4.41
N VAL A 562 -21.87 -10.45 -4.61
CA VAL A 562 -23.02 -10.67 -5.52
C VAL A 562 -23.19 -9.58 -6.59
N ALA A 563 -22.22 -8.67 -6.71
CA ALA A 563 -22.23 -7.59 -7.71
C ALA A 563 -22.42 -8.10 -9.14
N GLY A 564 -23.27 -7.42 -9.91
CA GLY A 564 -23.59 -7.78 -11.29
C GLY A 564 -24.68 -8.86 -11.45
N THR A 565 -25.30 -9.30 -10.35
CA THR A 565 -26.50 -10.15 -10.39
C THR A 565 -27.72 -9.39 -9.87
N GLU A 566 -28.89 -9.56 -10.50
CA GLU A 566 -30.13 -8.98 -9.98
C GLU A 566 -30.58 -9.73 -8.72
N ASN A 567 -30.16 -9.21 -7.56
CA ASN A 567 -30.34 -9.87 -6.28
C ASN A 567 -31.59 -9.35 -5.55
N VAL A 568 -32.56 -10.23 -5.26
CA VAL A 568 -33.82 -9.87 -4.59
C VAL A 568 -33.56 -9.40 -3.16
N VAL A 569 -32.60 -9.98 -2.45
CA VAL A 569 -32.24 -9.59 -1.08
C VAL A 569 -31.78 -8.14 -1.03
N PHE A 570 -30.96 -7.68 -1.99
CA PHE A 570 -30.52 -6.29 -2.05
C PHE A 570 -31.62 -5.32 -2.49
N LYS A 571 -32.56 -5.74 -3.35
CA LYS A 571 -33.78 -4.96 -3.65
C LYS A 571 -34.62 -4.74 -2.38
N LEU A 572 -34.79 -5.77 -1.55
CA LEU A 572 -35.50 -5.68 -0.26
C LEU A 572 -34.72 -4.88 0.80
N ALA A 573 -33.38 -5.01 0.84
CA ALA A 573 -32.53 -4.38 1.85
C ALA A 573 -32.44 -2.85 1.75
N ARG A 574 -32.72 -2.28 0.58
CA ARG A 574 -32.58 -0.82 0.35
C ARG A 574 -33.57 0.02 1.14
N MET A 575 -34.70 -0.54 1.59
CA MET A 575 -35.82 0.13 2.27
C MET A 575 -36.52 1.24 1.45
N ASP A 576 -35.86 1.78 0.42
CA ASP A 576 -36.39 2.56 -0.70
C ASP A 576 -37.17 1.68 -1.69
N ALA A 577 -38.00 0.77 -1.19
CA ALA A 577 -38.81 -0.10 -2.04
C ALA A 577 -39.99 0.70 -2.61
N ASP A 578 -39.77 1.33 -3.76
CA ASP A 578 -40.81 1.98 -4.56
C ASP A 578 -42.04 1.07 -4.63
N ASN A 579 -43.20 1.60 -4.24
CA ASN A 579 -44.46 0.87 -4.40
C ASN A 579 -44.72 0.66 -5.89
N ILE A 580 -44.91 -0.59 -6.31
CA ILE A 580 -45.32 -0.86 -7.70
C ILE A 580 -46.75 -0.36 -7.82
N PRO A 581 -47.04 0.69 -8.62
CA PRO A 581 -48.38 1.24 -8.71
C PRO A 581 -49.32 0.19 -9.34
N PRO A 582 -50.61 0.14 -8.98
CA PRO A 582 -51.52 -0.89 -9.46
C PRO A 582 -51.62 -1.01 -10.99
N SER A 583 -51.31 0.06 -11.73
CA SER A 583 -51.25 0.09 -13.20
C SER A 583 -50.00 -0.56 -13.82
N ALA A 584 -48.95 -0.83 -13.03
CA ALA A 584 -47.69 -1.43 -13.47
C ALA A 584 -47.48 -2.87 -12.96
N LEU A 585 -48.37 -3.38 -12.11
CA LEU A 585 -48.36 -4.80 -11.69
C LEU A 585 -48.59 -5.72 -12.89
N THR A 586 -47.87 -6.85 -12.94
CA THR A 586 -48.18 -7.93 -13.88
C THR A 586 -49.51 -8.62 -13.52
N SER A 587 -50.07 -9.41 -14.43
CA SER A 587 -51.26 -10.24 -14.16
C SER A 587 -51.09 -11.10 -12.91
N ASP A 588 -49.89 -11.67 -12.77
CA ASP A 588 -49.58 -12.67 -11.76
C ASP A 588 -49.35 -12.00 -10.41
N GLN A 589 -48.64 -10.86 -10.40
CA GLN A 589 -48.49 -9.99 -9.23
C GLN A 589 -49.84 -9.46 -8.72
N SER A 590 -50.72 -9.04 -9.63
CA SER A 590 -52.06 -8.56 -9.30
C SER A 590 -52.93 -9.67 -8.71
N ALA A 591 -52.83 -10.89 -9.25
CA ALA A 591 -53.52 -12.06 -8.72
C ALA A 591 -52.98 -12.48 -7.33
N GLN A 592 -51.66 -12.43 -7.13
CA GLN A 592 -51.01 -12.71 -5.84
C GLN A 592 -51.39 -11.67 -4.78
N LEU A 593 -51.31 -10.37 -5.11
CA LEU A 593 -51.69 -9.28 -4.21
C LEU A 593 -53.15 -9.39 -3.78
N SER A 594 -54.06 -9.68 -4.73
CA SER A 594 -55.49 -9.84 -4.44
C SER A 594 -55.75 -10.94 -3.40
N LYS A 595 -55.05 -12.07 -3.51
CA LYS A 595 -55.21 -13.21 -2.59
C LYS A 595 -54.56 -13.00 -1.23
N TRP A 596 -53.47 -12.24 -1.17
CA TRP A 596 -52.93 -11.76 0.11
C TRP A 596 -53.88 -10.77 0.79
N CYS A 597 -54.54 -9.87 0.05
CA CYS A 597 -55.60 -9.03 0.60
C CYS A 597 -56.80 -9.85 1.10
N GLU A 598 -57.23 -10.88 0.37
CA GLU A 598 -58.27 -11.81 0.83
C GLU A 598 -57.84 -12.53 2.12
N GLY A 599 -56.65 -13.12 2.16
CA GLY A 599 -56.16 -13.86 3.35
C GLY A 599 -55.93 -13.01 4.60
N LEU A 600 -55.64 -11.71 4.44
CA LEU A 600 -55.42 -10.79 5.56
C LEU A 600 -56.68 -10.08 6.05
N PHE A 601 -57.65 -9.81 5.16
CA PHE A 601 -58.79 -8.93 5.46
C PHE A 601 -60.17 -9.55 5.25
N ALA A 602 -60.29 -10.77 4.71
CA ALA A 602 -61.58 -11.46 4.67
C ALA A 602 -62.04 -11.82 6.09
N THR A 603 -63.29 -11.51 6.40
CA THR A 603 -63.91 -11.82 7.70
C THR A 603 -64.86 -13.00 7.59
N ASP A 604 -64.90 -13.84 8.62
CA ASP A 604 -65.88 -14.92 8.77
C ASP A 604 -67.28 -14.40 9.18
N GLU A 605 -68.22 -15.33 9.45
CA GLU A 605 -69.57 -15.00 9.91
C GLU A 605 -69.61 -14.36 11.32
N GLN A 606 -68.49 -14.42 12.06
CA GLN A 606 -68.32 -13.87 13.40
C GLN A 606 -67.66 -12.48 13.37
N GLY A 607 -67.12 -12.06 12.21
CA GLY A 607 -66.44 -10.79 12.01
C GLY A 607 -64.93 -10.84 12.26
N GLU A 608 -64.38 -12.02 12.56
CA GLU A 608 -62.95 -12.23 12.77
C GLU A 608 -62.25 -12.49 11.43
N THR A 609 -60.98 -12.13 11.31
CA THR A 609 -60.21 -12.39 10.08
C THR A 609 -59.99 -13.89 9.89
N SER A 610 -60.34 -14.43 8.72
CA SER A 610 -60.31 -15.88 8.45
C SER A 610 -58.93 -16.54 8.49
N GLY A 611 -57.86 -15.73 8.62
CA GLY A 611 -56.47 -16.18 8.66
C GLY A 611 -55.89 -16.50 7.29
N ILE A 612 -54.57 -16.61 7.25
CA ILE A 612 -53.82 -16.88 6.01
C ILE A 612 -53.88 -18.38 5.72
N SER A 613 -54.50 -18.74 4.60
CA SER A 613 -54.59 -20.14 4.17
C SER A 613 -53.39 -20.58 3.34
N ASP A 614 -53.09 -21.88 3.40
CA ASP A 614 -51.95 -22.49 2.72
C ASP A 614 -51.98 -22.32 1.19
N GLU A 615 -53.18 -22.24 0.59
CA GLU A 615 -53.34 -22.00 -0.86
C GLU A 615 -52.91 -20.58 -1.27
N VAL A 616 -52.92 -19.59 -0.37
CA VAL A 616 -52.33 -18.25 -0.62
C VAL A 616 -50.81 -18.37 -0.71
N MET A 617 -50.20 -19.10 0.23
CA MET A 617 -48.75 -19.35 0.27
C MET A 617 -48.27 -20.21 -0.89
N ARG A 618 -49.08 -21.15 -1.37
CA ARG A 618 -48.77 -22.01 -2.52
C ARG A 618 -48.66 -21.26 -3.85
N GLN A 619 -49.47 -20.21 -4.01
CA GLN A 619 -49.62 -19.48 -5.28
C GLN A 619 -48.72 -18.25 -5.38
N CYS A 620 -48.06 -17.89 -4.29
CA CYS A 620 -47.12 -16.79 -4.21
C CYS A 620 -45.84 -17.29 -3.52
N PRO A 621 -44.68 -17.36 -4.19
CA PRO A 621 -43.43 -17.69 -3.51
C PRO A 621 -43.04 -16.57 -2.54
N PRO A 622 -42.32 -16.85 -1.43
CA PRO A 622 -41.94 -15.86 -0.44
C PRO A 622 -41.29 -14.61 -1.06
N GLN A 623 -40.35 -14.80 -2.00
CA GLN A 623 -39.70 -13.72 -2.76
C GLN A 623 -40.70 -12.72 -3.37
N ALA A 624 -41.74 -13.24 -4.04
CA ALA A 624 -42.75 -12.42 -4.71
C ALA A 624 -43.65 -11.70 -3.69
N PHE A 625 -44.00 -12.37 -2.58
CA PHE A 625 -44.74 -11.74 -1.49
C PHE A 625 -43.96 -10.52 -0.95
N TYR A 626 -42.70 -10.67 -0.55
CA TYR A 626 -41.91 -9.58 0.03
C TYR A 626 -41.77 -8.36 -0.89
N ILE A 627 -41.71 -8.55 -2.21
CA ILE A 627 -41.70 -7.46 -3.20
C ILE A 627 -43.03 -6.70 -3.25
N LEU A 628 -44.16 -7.38 -3.00
CA LEU A 628 -45.50 -6.79 -3.06
C LEU A 628 -45.93 -6.08 -1.75
N VAL A 629 -45.18 -6.25 -0.65
CA VAL A 629 -45.56 -5.70 0.68
C VAL A 629 -45.71 -4.17 0.70
N PRO A 630 -44.84 -3.34 0.08
CA PRO A 630 -45.06 -1.89 0.02
C PRO A 630 -46.40 -1.52 -0.63
N THR A 631 -46.74 -2.16 -1.76
CA THR A 631 -48.02 -1.98 -2.44
C THR A 631 -49.19 -2.48 -1.60
N LEU A 632 -49.04 -3.60 -0.88
CA LEU A 632 -50.04 -4.11 0.07
C LEU A 632 -50.34 -3.09 1.18
N PHE A 633 -49.32 -2.47 1.77
CA PHE A 633 -49.50 -1.42 2.78
C PHE A 633 -50.25 -0.20 2.21
N GLU A 634 -49.84 0.29 1.04
CA GLU A 634 -50.52 1.42 0.36
C GLU A 634 -52.01 1.11 0.12
N GLN A 635 -52.31 -0.02 -0.51
CA GLN A 635 -53.69 -0.38 -0.84
C GLN A 635 -54.55 -0.61 0.42
N SER A 636 -53.96 -1.15 1.50
CA SER A 636 -54.65 -1.36 2.78
C SER A 636 -55.02 -0.04 3.45
N VAL A 637 -54.09 0.93 3.48
CA VAL A 637 -54.33 2.29 4.00
C VAL A 637 -55.35 3.02 3.14
N LEU A 638 -55.27 2.89 1.82
CA LEU A 638 -56.20 3.52 0.87
C LEU A 638 -57.63 2.97 1.02
N ALA A 639 -57.78 1.65 1.19
CA ALA A 639 -59.07 0.98 1.42
C ALA A 639 -59.70 1.36 2.78
N CYS A 640 -58.87 1.48 3.83
CA CYS A 640 -59.30 1.96 5.13
C CYS A 640 -59.77 3.43 5.05
N ARG A 641 -59.01 4.29 4.37
CA ARG A 641 -59.35 5.71 4.14
C ARG A 641 -60.63 5.89 3.33
N SER A 642 -60.89 5.05 2.33
CA SER A 642 -62.11 5.12 1.52
C SER A 642 -63.34 4.52 2.21
N GLY A 643 -63.18 3.91 3.39
CA GLY A 643 -64.25 3.19 4.10
C GLY A 643 -64.61 1.84 3.46
N ALA A 644 -63.81 1.34 2.51
CA ALA A 644 -63.98 0.01 1.92
C ALA A 644 -63.50 -1.10 2.88
N LEU A 645 -62.57 -0.79 3.77
CA LEU A 645 -62.09 -1.65 4.85
C LEU A 645 -62.40 -0.99 6.21
N SER A 646 -62.90 -1.75 7.18
CA SER A 646 -63.15 -1.22 8.52
C SER A 646 -61.84 -1.02 9.31
N VAL A 647 -61.81 -0.06 10.24
CA VAL A 647 -60.61 0.19 11.07
C VAL A 647 -60.29 -1.00 11.99
N GLU A 648 -61.29 -1.79 12.37
CA GLU A 648 -61.11 -2.99 13.21
C GLU A 648 -60.53 -4.14 12.37
N THR A 649 -61.13 -4.44 11.21
CA THR A 649 -60.62 -5.43 10.24
C THR A 649 -59.20 -5.09 9.78
N PHE A 650 -58.91 -3.81 9.53
CA PHE A 650 -57.57 -3.32 9.22
C PHE A 650 -56.57 -3.64 10.34
N LYS A 651 -56.92 -3.39 11.61
CA LYS A 651 -56.05 -3.67 12.76
C LYS A 651 -55.81 -5.16 12.99
N SER A 652 -56.83 -6.00 12.83
CA SER A 652 -56.68 -7.46 12.95
C SER A 652 -55.86 -8.03 11.79
N GLY A 653 -56.10 -7.58 10.56
CA GLY A 653 -55.37 -8.05 9.39
C GLY A 653 -53.88 -7.70 9.40
N ILE A 654 -53.51 -6.47 9.82
CA ILE A 654 -52.08 -6.11 9.96
C ILE A 654 -51.40 -6.78 11.17
N GLU A 655 -52.16 -7.26 12.17
CA GLU A 655 -51.59 -8.02 13.30
C GLU A 655 -51.07 -9.38 12.84
N LEU A 656 -51.67 -10.00 11.81
CA LEU A 656 -51.17 -11.24 11.19
C LEU A 656 -49.76 -11.10 10.59
N LEU A 657 -49.30 -9.88 10.27
CA LEU A 657 -47.94 -9.62 9.81
C LEU A 657 -46.88 -9.73 10.93
N LEU A 658 -47.30 -9.87 12.20
CA LEU A 658 -46.42 -10.10 13.35
C LEU A 658 -46.11 -11.60 13.56
N GLU A 659 -46.70 -12.50 12.78
CA GLU A 659 -46.34 -13.92 12.77
C GLU A 659 -44.90 -14.13 12.25
N PRO A 660 -44.13 -15.09 12.80
CA PRO A 660 -42.69 -15.21 12.53
C PRO A 660 -42.33 -15.36 11.04
N PHE A 661 -43.21 -16.01 10.26
CA PHE A 661 -43.01 -16.23 8.82
C PHE A 661 -43.33 -15.02 7.93
N LEU A 662 -43.98 -13.98 8.47
CA LEU A 662 -44.24 -12.71 7.79
C LEU A 662 -43.49 -11.53 8.38
N LEU A 663 -42.95 -11.64 9.60
CA LEU A 663 -42.32 -10.55 10.33
C LEU A 663 -41.27 -9.73 9.54
N PRO A 664 -40.45 -10.30 8.63
CA PRO A 664 -39.53 -9.51 7.81
C PRO A 664 -40.23 -8.58 6.81
N SER A 665 -41.51 -8.78 6.52
CA SER A 665 -42.30 -7.97 5.57
C SER A 665 -42.43 -6.52 6.06
N LEU A 666 -42.47 -6.35 7.38
CA LEU A 666 -42.51 -5.06 8.05
C LEU A 666 -41.32 -4.16 7.69
N ILE A 667 -40.20 -4.72 7.23
CA ILE A 667 -39.04 -3.94 6.76
C ILE A 667 -39.43 -3.10 5.53
N GLY A 668 -40.09 -3.71 4.55
CA GLY A 668 -40.60 -3.02 3.36
C GLY A 668 -41.85 -2.19 3.66
N GLY A 669 -42.80 -2.73 4.44
CA GLY A 669 -44.04 -2.04 4.79
C GLY A 669 -43.82 -0.76 5.61
N LEU A 670 -42.97 -0.82 6.65
CA LEU A 670 -42.61 0.35 7.45
C LEU A 670 -41.62 1.27 6.74
N GLY A 671 -40.80 0.74 5.80
CA GLY A 671 -40.01 1.53 4.87
C GLY A 671 -40.89 2.46 4.02
N TRP A 672 -41.95 1.92 3.41
CA TRP A 672 -42.97 2.70 2.72
C TRP A 672 -43.63 3.75 3.62
N VAL A 673 -44.06 3.39 4.85
CA VAL A 673 -44.65 4.35 5.81
C VAL A 673 -43.68 5.49 6.15
N ALA A 674 -42.37 5.22 6.22
CA ALA A 674 -41.37 6.25 6.50
C ALA A 674 -41.21 7.25 5.33
N GLN A 675 -41.48 6.84 4.09
CA GLN A 675 -41.37 7.66 2.88
C GLN A 675 -42.68 8.35 2.47
N HIS A 676 -43.83 7.84 2.91
CA HIS A 676 -45.16 8.35 2.60
C HIS A 676 -45.38 9.81 3.07
N SER A 677 -46.10 10.61 2.27
CA SER A 677 -46.37 12.02 2.58
C SER A 677 -47.47 12.18 3.63
N TRP A 678 -47.11 12.75 4.79
CA TRP A 678 -48.03 13.05 5.90
C TRP A 678 -49.00 14.24 5.65
N GLU A 679 -48.91 14.90 4.50
CA GLU A 679 -49.68 16.12 4.19
C GLU A 679 -50.74 15.89 3.11
N ASP A 680 -50.42 15.16 2.04
CA ASP A 680 -51.21 15.14 0.81
C ASP A 680 -52.41 14.20 0.84
N HIS A 681 -52.52 13.32 1.84
CA HIS A 681 -53.34 12.11 1.76
C HIS A 681 -54.38 11.93 2.88
N ASN A 682 -54.36 12.80 3.91
CA ASN A 682 -55.31 12.85 5.05
C ASN A 682 -55.54 11.50 5.76
N ASP A 683 -54.48 10.69 5.88
CA ASP A 683 -54.44 9.33 6.41
C ASP A 683 -53.58 9.19 7.68
N VAL A 684 -53.03 10.31 8.19
CA VAL A 684 -52.14 10.39 9.36
C VAL A 684 -52.65 9.58 10.57
N ASP A 685 -53.96 9.65 10.87
CA ASP A 685 -54.54 8.92 12.01
C ASP A 685 -54.67 7.42 11.77
N ILE A 686 -54.76 6.96 10.52
CA ILE A 686 -54.73 5.53 10.15
C ILE A 686 -53.28 5.02 10.28
N LEU A 687 -52.32 5.78 9.75
CA LEU A 687 -50.89 5.46 9.80
C LEU A 687 -50.36 5.42 11.24
N LEU A 688 -50.74 6.36 12.11
CA LEU A 688 -50.36 6.32 13.53
C LEU A 688 -50.95 5.11 14.26
N GLN A 689 -52.17 4.65 13.92
CA GLN A 689 -52.76 3.44 14.49
C GLN A 689 -52.08 2.16 13.98
N LEU A 690 -51.70 2.11 12.70
CA LEU A 690 -50.89 1.03 12.13
C LEU A 690 -49.53 0.94 12.83
N LEU A 691 -48.84 2.08 13.00
CA LEU A 691 -47.56 2.12 13.70
C LEU A 691 -47.70 1.72 15.17
N GLU A 692 -48.73 2.17 15.89
CA GLU A 692 -48.93 1.76 17.28
C GLU A 692 -49.11 0.24 17.41
N LYS A 693 -49.85 -0.39 16.49
CA LYS A 693 -50.10 -1.84 16.49
C LYS A 693 -48.85 -2.65 16.11
N LEU A 694 -48.11 -2.24 15.09
CA LEU A 694 -46.93 -2.96 14.58
C LEU A 694 -45.67 -2.75 15.43
N LEU A 695 -45.51 -1.60 16.09
CA LEU A 695 -44.36 -1.31 16.94
C LEU A 695 -44.50 -1.87 18.38
N LYS A 696 -45.71 -2.25 18.79
CA LYS A 696 -46.00 -2.79 20.13
C LYS A 696 -46.82 -4.10 20.04
N PRO A 697 -46.20 -5.24 19.73
CA PRO A 697 -46.85 -6.54 19.77
C PRO A 697 -47.42 -6.81 21.17
N SER A 698 -48.66 -7.32 21.24
CA SER A 698 -49.40 -7.43 22.51
C SER A 698 -48.95 -8.62 23.37
N SER A 699 -48.45 -9.67 22.75
CA SER A 699 -47.81 -10.83 23.39
C SER A 699 -47.17 -11.73 22.33
N SER A 700 -45.89 -12.07 22.45
CA SER A 700 -45.19 -12.93 21.49
C SER A 700 -44.08 -13.75 22.17
N SER A 701 -43.62 -14.82 21.51
CA SER A 701 -42.53 -15.67 22.03
C SER A 701 -41.19 -14.92 22.07
N GLN A 702 -40.23 -15.38 22.89
CA GLN A 702 -38.90 -14.75 22.98
C GLN A 702 -38.18 -14.71 21.61
N GLU A 703 -38.43 -15.68 20.74
CA GLU A 703 -37.83 -15.72 19.40
C GLU A 703 -38.45 -14.69 18.47
N VAL A 704 -39.78 -14.58 18.45
CA VAL A 704 -40.50 -13.52 17.72
C VAL A 704 -40.14 -12.13 18.24
N GLN A 705 -39.93 -11.97 19.55
CA GLN A 705 -39.43 -10.71 20.13
C GLN A 705 -38.00 -10.37 19.65
N ALA A 706 -37.10 -11.35 19.56
CA ALA A 706 -35.76 -11.14 19.03
C ALA A 706 -35.81 -10.76 17.53
N MET A 707 -36.61 -11.46 16.73
CA MET A 707 -36.80 -11.12 15.31
C MET A 707 -37.45 -9.74 15.13
N HIS A 708 -38.46 -9.39 15.92
CA HIS A 708 -39.11 -8.07 15.89
C HIS A 708 -38.16 -6.96 16.29
N ARG A 709 -37.30 -7.20 17.30
CA ARG A 709 -36.23 -6.28 17.70
C ARG A 709 -35.30 -5.95 16.54
N ILE A 710 -34.91 -6.93 15.73
CA ILE A 710 -34.11 -6.71 14.51
C ILE A 710 -34.86 -5.85 13.49
N VAL A 711 -36.13 -6.17 13.19
CA VAL A 711 -36.95 -5.37 12.27
C VAL A 711 -36.99 -3.91 12.70
N LEU A 712 -37.25 -3.66 13.99
CA LEU A 712 -37.27 -2.32 14.58
C LEU A 712 -35.91 -1.62 14.52
N ASP A 713 -34.81 -2.33 14.77
CA ASP A 713 -33.44 -1.83 14.64
C ASP A 713 -33.10 -1.35 13.21
N MET A 714 -33.77 -1.88 12.17
CA MET A 714 -33.59 -1.42 10.78
C MET A 714 -34.50 -0.27 10.37
N VAL A 715 -35.78 -0.29 10.78
CA VAL A 715 -36.75 0.74 10.37
C VAL A 715 -36.66 2.02 11.23
N ALA A 716 -36.08 1.95 12.43
CA ALA A 716 -36.04 3.08 13.36
C ALA A 716 -35.38 4.36 12.79
N PRO A 717 -34.23 4.34 12.07
CA PRO A 717 -33.58 5.56 11.61
C PRO A 717 -34.40 6.37 10.60
N THR A 718 -35.08 5.70 9.66
CA THR A 718 -35.92 6.34 8.64
C THR A 718 -37.26 6.78 9.24
N LEU A 719 -37.90 5.89 10.00
CA LEU A 719 -39.21 6.16 10.61
C LEU A 719 -39.13 7.28 11.66
N LEU A 720 -38.07 7.34 12.46
CA LEU A 720 -37.85 8.43 13.43
C LEU A 720 -37.68 9.78 12.71
N ARG A 721 -36.91 9.85 11.62
CA ARG A 721 -36.78 11.06 10.80
C ARG A 721 -38.14 11.51 10.24
N SER A 722 -38.96 10.56 9.79
CA SER A 722 -40.30 10.81 9.28
C SER A 722 -41.25 11.35 10.36
N LEU A 723 -41.30 10.71 11.54
CA LEU A 723 -42.12 11.13 12.67
C LEU A 723 -41.67 12.47 13.31
N GLU A 724 -40.37 12.76 13.34
CA GLU A 724 -39.86 14.08 13.77
C GLU A 724 -40.20 15.17 12.74
N GLY A 725 -40.21 14.84 11.44
CA GLY A 725 -40.74 15.70 10.38
C GLY A 725 -42.23 15.99 10.57
N LEU A 726 -43.04 14.97 10.87
CA LEU A 726 -44.46 15.10 11.19
C LEU A 726 -44.69 16.02 12.40
N LEU A 727 -43.97 15.85 13.51
CA LEU A 727 -44.16 16.67 14.71
C LEU A 727 -43.73 18.13 14.53
N LYS A 728 -42.70 18.40 13.71
CA LYS A 728 -42.33 19.78 13.33
C LYS A 728 -43.44 20.50 12.56
N LYS A 729 -44.25 19.75 11.81
CA LYS A 729 -45.35 20.26 10.97
C LYS A 729 -46.71 20.29 11.70
N LYS A 730 -46.99 19.27 12.54
CA LYS A 730 -48.28 19.04 13.24
C LYS A 730 -48.03 18.72 14.73
N PRO A 731 -47.71 19.71 15.58
CA PRO A 731 -47.35 19.49 16.99
C PRO A 731 -48.50 18.96 17.86
N GLU A 732 -49.75 19.02 17.39
CA GLU A 732 -50.91 18.48 18.09
C GLU A 732 -50.96 16.94 18.16
N LYS A 733 -50.26 16.23 17.26
CA LYS A 733 -50.27 14.75 17.16
C LYS A 733 -49.37 14.08 18.21
N LYS A 734 -49.68 14.30 19.49
CA LYS A 734 -48.89 13.83 20.64
C LYS A 734 -48.60 12.32 20.68
N ALA A 735 -49.41 11.49 20.04
CA ALA A 735 -49.19 10.04 19.92
C ALA A 735 -47.81 9.70 19.31
N ALA A 736 -47.32 10.50 18.35
CA ALA A 736 -46.02 10.28 17.72
C ALA A 736 -44.85 10.35 18.72
N ASN A 737 -44.96 11.11 19.82
CA ASN A 737 -43.91 11.18 20.85
C ASN A 737 -43.67 9.81 21.52
N MET A 738 -44.73 9.03 21.75
CA MET A 738 -44.62 7.67 22.33
C MET A 738 -43.91 6.71 21.39
N LEU A 739 -44.11 6.87 20.07
CA LEU A 739 -43.46 6.05 19.06
C LEU A 739 -41.99 6.45 18.87
N ILE A 740 -41.68 7.75 18.86
CA ILE A 740 -40.30 8.25 18.81
C ILE A 740 -39.51 7.81 20.05
N ALA A 741 -40.12 7.84 21.24
CA ALA A 741 -39.47 7.36 22.47
C ALA A 741 -39.08 5.87 22.37
N LEU A 742 -39.98 5.03 21.85
CA LEU A 742 -39.73 3.61 21.59
C LEU A 742 -38.59 3.44 20.58
N LEU A 743 -38.70 4.05 19.38
CA LEU A 743 -37.71 3.89 18.30
C LEU A 743 -36.30 4.40 18.67
N ARG A 744 -36.18 5.37 19.60
CA ARG A 744 -34.86 5.86 20.07
C ARG A 744 -34.02 4.78 20.73
N GLU A 745 -34.63 3.77 21.35
CA GLU A 745 -33.92 2.63 21.96
C GLU A 745 -33.28 1.69 20.93
N HIS A 746 -33.60 1.83 19.64
CA HIS A 746 -33.17 0.98 18.54
C HIS A 746 -32.03 1.57 17.68
N LEU A 747 -31.72 2.86 17.85
CA LEU A 747 -30.74 3.58 17.03
C LEU A 747 -29.28 3.09 17.19
N SER A 748 -28.95 2.39 18.27
CA SER A 748 -27.60 1.93 18.60
C SER A 748 -27.16 0.65 17.87
N SER A 749 -28.00 0.11 16.97
CA SER A 749 -27.78 -1.21 16.36
C SER A 749 -26.91 -1.22 15.10
N THR A 750 -26.47 -0.06 14.59
CA THR A 750 -25.60 0.01 13.41
C THR A 750 -24.13 0.17 13.79
N GLN A 751 -23.25 -0.59 13.14
CA GLN A 751 -21.79 -0.51 13.23
C GLN A 751 -21.23 0.08 11.94
N THR A 752 -21.77 1.22 11.52
CA THR A 752 -21.29 1.92 10.32
C THR A 752 -20.09 2.81 10.65
N GLY A 753 -19.22 3.04 9.66
CA GLY A 753 -18.08 3.97 9.79
C GLY A 753 -18.50 5.45 9.86
N HIS A 754 -19.80 5.74 9.69
CA HIS A 754 -20.33 7.10 9.67
C HIS A 754 -20.39 7.72 11.08
N PRO A 755 -20.21 9.05 11.17
CA PRO A 755 -20.44 9.78 12.41
C PRO A 755 -21.94 9.98 12.67
N THR A 756 -22.30 10.16 13.93
CA THR A 756 -23.59 10.76 14.30
C THR A 756 -23.56 12.26 14.04
N VAL A 757 -24.74 12.87 13.85
CA VAL A 757 -24.87 14.34 13.68
C VAL A 757 -24.29 15.09 14.90
N ALA A 758 -24.39 14.51 16.10
CA ALA A 758 -23.79 15.04 17.31
C ALA A 758 -22.26 15.02 17.28
N GLU A 759 -21.64 13.91 16.84
CA GLU A 759 -20.18 13.83 16.66
C GLU A 759 -19.67 14.87 15.66
N VAL A 760 -20.35 15.05 14.51
CA VAL A 760 -19.95 16.07 13.51
C VAL A 760 -20.08 17.50 14.08
N HIS A 761 -21.16 17.78 14.81
CA HIS A 761 -21.38 19.08 15.44
C HIS A 761 -20.36 19.38 16.54
N ASP A 762 -19.96 18.38 17.33
CA ASP A 762 -18.90 18.49 18.33
C ASP A 762 -17.54 18.83 17.68
N TRP A 763 -17.15 18.10 16.62
CA TRP A 763 -15.90 18.37 15.90
C TRP A 763 -15.88 19.75 15.22
N ALA A 764 -17.02 20.21 14.72
CA ALA A 764 -17.16 21.51 14.08
C ALA A 764 -17.22 22.68 15.09
N SER A 765 -17.84 22.49 16.25
CA SER A 765 -18.06 23.55 17.25
C SER A 765 -16.87 23.75 18.19
N ASN A 766 -16.13 22.69 18.52
CA ASN A 766 -14.97 22.76 19.42
C ASN A 766 -13.73 23.45 18.81
N THR A 767 -13.74 23.80 17.52
CA THR A 767 -12.54 24.29 16.83
C THR A 767 -12.78 25.56 16.01
N SER A 768 -12.05 26.64 16.31
CA SER A 768 -12.01 27.86 15.49
C SER A 768 -11.36 27.58 14.13
N GLY A 769 -12.19 27.28 13.14
CA GLY A 769 -11.79 26.79 11.81
C GLY A 769 -12.52 25.52 11.34
N GLY A 770 -13.48 25.01 12.13
CA GLY A 770 -14.34 23.89 11.75
C GLY A 770 -13.59 22.57 11.55
N LEU A 771 -14.17 21.68 10.74
CA LEU A 771 -13.70 20.29 10.59
C LEU A 771 -12.26 20.20 10.03
N SER A 772 -11.84 21.13 9.16
CA SER A 772 -10.47 21.16 8.63
C SER A 772 -9.44 21.40 9.73
N GLN A 773 -9.71 22.32 10.67
CA GLN A 773 -8.80 22.56 11.79
C GLN A 773 -8.86 21.42 12.82
N ALA A 774 -10.00 20.73 12.97
CA ALA A 774 -10.10 19.52 13.80
C ALA A 774 -9.17 18.39 13.30
N LEU A 775 -9.01 18.23 11.98
CA LEU A 775 -8.03 17.30 11.40
C LEU A 775 -6.58 17.72 11.68
N ARG A 776 -6.26 19.00 11.47
CA ARG A 776 -4.92 19.55 11.75
C ARG A 776 -4.53 19.34 13.22
N ASN A 777 -5.46 19.58 14.14
CA ASN A 777 -5.27 19.32 15.57
C ASN A 777 -5.01 17.83 15.83
N ASN A 778 -5.79 16.91 15.25
CA ASN A 778 -5.53 15.46 15.37
C ASN A 778 -4.12 15.07 14.89
N VAL A 779 -3.65 15.61 13.75
CA VAL A 779 -2.30 15.33 13.25
C VAL A 779 -1.24 15.84 14.24
N ARG A 780 -1.37 17.06 14.74
CA ARG A 780 -0.44 17.65 15.73
C ARG A 780 -0.40 16.90 17.05
N ASP A 781 -1.57 16.49 17.55
CA ASP A 781 -1.71 15.69 18.77
C ASP A 781 -1.04 14.31 18.60
N LEU A 782 -1.24 13.66 17.43
CA LEU A 782 -0.59 12.39 17.10
C LEU A 782 0.93 12.52 16.94
N VAL A 783 1.43 13.59 16.30
CA VAL A 783 2.88 13.83 16.11
C VAL A 783 3.56 14.17 17.44
N SER A 784 2.93 14.99 18.29
CA SER A 784 3.47 15.32 19.62
C SER A 784 3.50 14.08 20.53
N TRP A 785 2.43 13.27 20.54
CA TRP A 785 2.38 12.01 21.28
C TRP A 785 3.40 10.98 20.77
N ALA A 786 3.54 10.84 19.44
CA ALA A 786 4.55 9.99 18.80
C ALA A 786 5.99 10.37 19.14
N SER A 787 6.22 11.63 19.54
CA SER A 787 7.52 12.17 19.93
C SER A 787 7.79 12.08 21.44
N GLY A 788 6.78 11.71 22.23
CA GLY A 788 6.88 11.60 23.70
C GLY A 788 7.65 10.35 24.14
N VAL A 789 8.57 10.53 25.10
CA VAL A 789 9.33 9.42 25.69
C VAL A 789 8.54 8.77 26.84
N GLY A 790 8.45 7.44 26.85
CA GLY A 790 7.87 6.65 27.93
C GLY A 790 6.39 6.25 27.76
N PRO A 791 5.84 5.48 28.73
CA PRO A 791 4.48 4.95 28.68
C PRO A 791 3.43 6.04 28.96
N ASN A 792 3.20 6.89 27.97
CA ASN A 792 2.17 7.94 28.00
C ASN A 792 0.82 7.40 27.47
N PRO A 793 -0.33 7.87 27.98
CA PRO A 793 -1.65 7.51 27.46
C PRO A 793 -1.80 7.89 25.97
N PRO A 794 -2.62 7.17 25.20
CA PRO A 794 -2.78 7.43 23.76
C PRO A 794 -3.53 8.73 23.47
N ALA A 795 -3.14 9.40 22.37
CA ALA A 795 -3.83 10.57 21.85
C ALA A 795 -5.28 10.23 21.46
N ARG A 796 -6.26 11.06 21.86
CA ARG A 796 -7.69 10.83 21.62
C ARG A 796 -8.03 10.95 20.14
N TYR A 797 -7.99 9.82 19.42
CA TYR A 797 -8.15 9.76 17.97
C TYR A 797 -9.46 9.08 17.57
N THR A 798 -10.06 9.52 16.46
CA THR A 798 -11.18 8.82 15.82
C THR A 798 -11.03 8.80 14.31
N HIS A 799 -10.92 7.61 13.73
CA HIS A 799 -10.80 7.46 12.28
C HIS A 799 -12.07 7.94 11.54
N LYS A 800 -13.24 7.96 12.22
CA LYS A 800 -14.48 8.52 11.67
C LYS A 800 -14.34 9.96 11.18
N LEU A 801 -13.56 10.81 11.87
CA LEU A 801 -13.35 12.21 11.45
C LEU A 801 -12.70 12.27 10.06
N TYR A 802 -11.66 11.47 9.85
CA TYR A 802 -10.95 11.38 8.57
C TYR A 802 -11.85 10.82 7.46
N LEU A 803 -12.63 9.77 7.73
CA LEU A 803 -13.62 9.23 6.77
C LEU A 803 -14.67 10.28 6.39
N THR A 804 -15.19 11.03 7.38
CA THR A 804 -16.18 12.10 7.18
C THR A 804 -15.61 13.23 6.32
N LEU A 805 -14.39 13.66 6.60
CA LEU A 805 -13.71 14.69 5.82
C LEU A 805 -13.41 14.25 4.38
N THR A 806 -13.06 12.97 4.19
CA THR A 806 -12.87 12.37 2.86
C THR A 806 -14.17 12.42 2.05
N GLN A 807 -15.33 12.27 2.69
CA GLN A 807 -16.65 12.37 2.06
C GLN A 807 -17.10 13.82 1.81
N LEU A 808 -16.80 14.75 2.73
CA LEU A 808 -17.31 16.13 2.66
C LEU A 808 -16.40 17.12 1.90
N LEU A 809 -15.08 17.00 2.02
CA LEU A 809 -14.11 17.94 1.42
C LEU A 809 -13.41 17.37 0.17
N GLY A 810 -13.49 16.06 -0.04
CA GLY A 810 -12.79 15.37 -1.13
C GLY A 810 -11.27 15.27 -0.94
N PRO A 811 -10.58 14.56 -1.85
CA PRO A 811 -9.17 14.21 -1.69
C PRO A 811 -8.23 15.41 -1.82
N GLU A 812 -8.51 16.37 -2.72
CA GLU A 812 -7.61 17.49 -3.01
C GLU A 812 -7.37 18.39 -1.79
N ILE A 813 -8.43 18.73 -1.05
CA ILE A 813 -8.34 19.58 0.14
C ILE A 813 -7.57 18.84 1.26
N LEU A 814 -7.80 17.54 1.42
CA LEU A 814 -7.09 16.73 2.42
C LEU A 814 -5.58 16.66 2.13
N ILE A 815 -5.20 16.45 0.87
CA ILE A 815 -3.79 16.43 0.43
C ILE A 815 -3.11 17.77 0.73
N GLN A 816 -3.80 18.89 0.50
CA GLN A 816 -3.29 20.22 0.85
C GLN A 816 -3.11 20.40 2.37
N LEU A 817 -4.07 19.95 3.18
CA LEU A 817 -3.98 20.01 4.65
C LEU A 817 -2.81 19.18 5.19
N PHE A 818 -2.61 17.96 4.69
CA PHE A 818 -1.46 17.12 5.08
C PHE A 818 -0.12 17.76 4.67
N ALA A 819 -0.02 18.31 3.45
CA ALA A 819 1.20 18.97 3.00
C ALA A 819 1.54 20.24 3.81
N VAL A 820 0.54 20.94 4.36
CA VAL A 820 0.75 22.05 5.30
C VAL A 820 1.31 21.54 6.64
N GLU A 821 0.71 20.50 7.25
CA GLU A 821 1.22 19.97 8.53
C GLU A 821 2.62 19.34 8.40
N ILE A 822 2.89 18.60 7.32
CA ILE A 822 4.23 18.05 7.03
C ILE A 822 5.26 19.18 6.94
N LYS A 823 4.93 20.28 6.24
CA LYS A 823 5.80 21.45 6.14
C LYS A 823 6.04 22.11 7.51
N GLU A 824 4.98 22.39 8.27
CA GLU A 824 5.06 23.04 9.58
C GLU A 824 5.89 22.19 10.58
N HIS A 825 5.66 20.88 10.64
CA HIS A 825 6.45 19.99 11.50
C HIS A 825 7.89 19.76 11.02
N THR A 826 8.15 19.79 9.70
CA THR A 826 9.52 19.70 9.17
C THR A 826 10.37 20.89 9.60
N LEU A 827 9.81 22.10 9.66
CA LEU A 827 10.50 23.30 10.17
C LEU A 827 10.90 23.20 11.66
N ILE A 828 10.20 22.37 12.43
CA ILE A 828 10.45 22.13 13.87
C ILE A 828 11.31 20.86 14.09
N GLY A 829 11.70 20.15 13.01
CA GLY A 829 12.50 18.93 13.07
C GLY A 829 11.70 17.64 13.30
N LEU A 830 10.35 17.70 13.31
CA LEU A 830 9.44 16.56 13.47
C LEU A 830 8.84 16.06 12.13
N GLY A 831 9.49 16.40 11.01
CA GLY A 831 9.07 16.01 9.66
C GLY A 831 8.88 14.49 9.46
N PRO A 832 9.82 13.62 9.92
CA PRO A 832 9.66 12.16 9.81
C PRO A 832 8.41 11.63 10.52
N GLN A 833 8.11 12.14 11.71
CA GLN A 833 6.94 11.75 12.51
C GLN A 833 5.64 12.22 11.84
N ALA A 834 5.62 13.45 11.31
CA ALA A 834 4.48 13.99 10.57
C ALA A 834 4.22 13.21 9.28
N LEU A 835 5.27 12.81 8.55
CA LEU A 835 5.14 11.91 7.40
C LEU A 835 4.54 10.57 7.82
N ASP A 836 5.06 9.90 8.84
CA ASP A 836 4.53 8.59 9.27
C ASP A 836 3.05 8.66 9.69
N VAL A 837 2.64 9.72 10.40
CA VAL A 837 1.23 9.96 10.75
C VAL A 837 0.37 10.15 9.50
N CYS A 838 0.75 11.05 8.58
CA CYS A 838 -0.04 11.34 7.37
C CYS A 838 -0.12 10.14 6.43
N VAL A 839 1.01 9.44 6.19
CA VAL A 839 1.06 8.22 5.40
C VAL A 839 0.18 7.14 6.03
N SER A 840 0.22 6.96 7.36
CA SER A 840 -0.61 5.96 8.03
C SER A 840 -2.11 6.26 7.94
N MET A 841 -2.54 7.53 7.89
CA MET A 841 -3.94 7.91 7.64
C MET A 841 -4.36 7.63 6.18
N ILE A 842 -3.49 7.88 5.21
CA ILE A 842 -3.76 7.64 3.77
C ILE A 842 -3.72 6.13 3.43
N CYS A 843 -2.75 5.40 3.99
CA CYS A 843 -2.57 3.95 3.84
C CYS A 843 -3.50 3.11 4.74
N ALA A 844 -4.28 3.73 5.62
CA ALA A 844 -5.34 3.07 6.38
C ALA A 844 -6.36 2.39 5.45
N PRO A 845 -6.91 1.21 5.83
CA PRO A 845 -7.99 0.58 5.09
C PRO A 845 -9.25 1.43 5.18
N GLN A 846 -9.93 1.61 4.05
CA GLN A 846 -11.11 2.46 3.92
C GLN A 846 -12.18 1.69 3.15
N VAL A 847 -13.44 1.81 3.58
CA VAL A 847 -14.59 1.43 2.75
C VAL A 847 -14.96 2.67 1.94
N LEU A 848 -14.70 2.65 0.63
CA LEU A 848 -15.14 3.72 -0.25
C LEU A 848 -16.68 3.69 -0.33
N PRO A 849 -17.38 4.80 -0.04
CA PRO A 849 -18.84 4.85 -0.22
C PRO A 849 -19.18 4.80 -1.72
N LEU A 850 -20.37 4.29 -2.06
CA LEU A 850 -20.81 4.07 -3.45
C LEU A 850 -20.63 5.28 -4.39
N ASN A 851 -20.67 6.50 -3.85
CA ASN A 851 -20.61 7.74 -4.63
C ASN A 851 -19.18 8.29 -4.83
N GLN A 852 -18.16 7.65 -4.24
CA GLN A 852 -16.79 8.15 -4.25
C GLN A 852 -15.88 7.25 -5.11
N THR A 853 -15.67 7.69 -6.35
CA THR A 853 -14.89 6.98 -7.39
C THR A 853 -13.37 7.09 -7.22
N MET A 854 -12.89 7.92 -6.31
CA MET A 854 -11.49 8.30 -6.19
C MET A 854 -11.08 8.41 -4.71
N SER A 855 -10.05 7.65 -4.33
CA SER A 855 -9.48 7.70 -2.99
C SER A 855 -8.46 8.84 -2.85
N VAL A 856 -8.06 9.15 -1.61
CA VAL A 856 -6.99 10.12 -1.32
C VAL A 856 -5.64 9.68 -1.93
N ARG A 857 -5.44 8.37 -2.14
CA ARG A 857 -4.24 7.82 -2.79
C ARG A 857 -4.20 8.18 -4.28
N ASP A 858 -5.32 7.93 -4.97
CA ASP A 858 -5.48 8.25 -6.38
C ASP A 858 -5.39 9.77 -6.62
N GLY A 859 -5.97 10.56 -5.70
CA GLY A 859 -5.86 12.02 -5.69
C GLY A 859 -4.42 12.51 -5.60
N LEU A 860 -3.58 11.85 -4.78
CA LEU A 860 -2.17 12.19 -4.63
C LEU A 860 -1.37 11.83 -5.89
N GLN A 861 -1.62 10.68 -6.51
CA GLN A 861 -0.99 10.28 -7.76
C GLN A 861 -1.37 11.22 -8.92
N MET A 862 -2.64 11.62 -9.03
CA MET A 862 -3.09 12.60 -10.03
C MET A 862 -2.45 13.98 -9.81
N THR A 863 -2.35 14.44 -8.55
CA THR A 863 -1.70 15.72 -8.20
C THR A 863 -0.23 15.77 -8.62
N LEU A 864 0.46 14.63 -8.65
CA LEU A 864 1.87 14.53 -9.05
C LEU A 864 2.08 14.26 -10.54
N SER A 865 1.07 13.66 -11.19
CA SER A 865 1.05 13.48 -12.64
C SER A 865 1.04 14.83 -13.36
N ASP A 866 0.38 15.85 -12.80
CA ASP A 866 0.53 17.24 -13.24
C ASP A 866 1.77 17.92 -12.63
N THR A 867 2.94 17.52 -13.15
CA THR A 867 4.22 18.17 -12.83
C THR A 867 4.23 19.68 -13.11
N SER A 868 3.38 20.18 -14.01
CA SER A 868 3.33 21.61 -14.38
C SER A 868 2.66 22.47 -13.30
N GLN A 869 1.60 21.96 -12.67
CA GLN A 869 0.97 22.60 -11.51
C GLN A 869 1.79 22.43 -10.23
N LEU A 870 2.49 21.30 -10.07
CA LEU A 870 3.36 21.07 -8.91
C LEU A 870 4.52 22.08 -8.85
N LEU A 871 5.16 22.36 -9.99
CA LEU A 871 6.26 23.33 -10.09
C LEU A 871 5.82 24.80 -9.88
N GLN A 872 4.52 25.10 -9.95
CA GLN A 872 3.98 26.43 -9.60
C GLN A 872 3.75 26.61 -8.09
N LYS A 873 3.74 25.52 -7.30
CA LYS A 873 3.56 25.59 -5.85
C LYS A 873 4.89 25.97 -5.16
N PRO A 874 4.85 26.53 -3.93
CA PRO A 874 6.07 26.83 -3.18
C PRO A 874 6.92 25.57 -2.97
N LEU A 875 8.24 25.67 -3.15
CA LEU A 875 9.19 24.55 -3.10
C LEU A 875 8.95 23.62 -1.90
N THR A 876 8.88 24.17 -0.68
CA THR A 876 8.64 23.39 0.56
C THR A 876 7.32 22.62 0.59
N HIS A 877 6.30 23.05 -0.14
CA HIS A 877 5.02 22.35 -0.25
C HIS A 877 5.07 21.29 -1.37
N ALA A 878 5.72 21.58 -2.50
CA ALA A 878 5.97 20.60 -3.56
C ALA A 878 6.83 19.42 -3.04
N GLU A 879 7.91 19.69 -2.31
CA GLU A 879 8.72 18.65 -1.67
C GLU A 879 7.92 17.81 -0.67
N ALA A 880 7.05 18.42 0.13
CA ALA A 880 6.21 17.70 1.09
C ALA A 880 5.26 16.71 0.39
N LEU A 881 4.68 17.10 -0.75
CA LEU A 881 3.83 16.23 -1.58
C LEU A 881 4.62 15.07 -2.20
N VAL A 882 5.82 15.33 -2.73
CA VAL A 882 6.69 14.30 -3.33
C VAL A 882 7.18 13.29 -2.29
N ARG A 883 7.59 13.75 -1.10
CA ARG A 883 7.95 12.86 0.02
C ARG A 883 6.75 12.02 0.48
N LEU A 884 5.57 12.64 0.59
CA LEU A 884 4.34 11.95 1.00
C LEU A 884 3.98 10.82 0.03
N SER A 885 3.99 11.06 -1.28
CA SER A 885 3.62 10.03 -2.27
C SER A 885 4.60 8.88 -2.34
N ARG A 886 5.91 9.16 -2.41
CA ARG A 886 6.94 8.11 -2.40
C ARG A 886 6.83 7.23 -1.16
N ARG A 887 6.46 7.82 -0.02
CA ARG A 887 6.29 7.09 1.24
C ARG A 887 4.98 6.28 1.28
N VAL A 888 3.90 6.79 0.69
CA VAL A 888 2.64 6.04 0.45
C VAL A 888 2.91 4.86 -0.50
N GLU A 889 3.55 5.10 -1.64
CA GLU A 889 3.90 4.06 -2.61
C GLU A 889 4.83 3.01 -2.01
N ALA A 890 5.85 3.40 -1.24
CA ALA A 890 6.73 2.46 -0.55
C ALA A 890 6.02 1.60 0.52
N GLN A 891 4.92 2.07 1.13
CA GLN A 891 4.12 1.27 2.08
C GLN A 891 3.04 0.42 1.38
N LEU A 892 2.70 0.73 0.13
CA LEU A 892 1.76 -0.04 -0.70
C LEU A 892 2.45 -1.04 -1.63
N ALA A 893 3.73 -0.81 -1.95
CA ALA A 893 4.57 -1.76 -2.65
C ALA A 893 4.67 -3.02 -1.80
N ALA A 894 4.00 -4.09 -2.25
CA ALA A 894 4.09 -5.38 -1.60
C ALA A 894 5.57 -5.81 -1.59
N PRO A 895 6.16 -6.16 -0.43
CA PRO A 895 7.43 -6.87 -0.46
C PRO A 895 7.22 -8.11 -1.32
N GLN A 896 8.07 -8.31 -2.34
CA GLN A 896 8.08 -9.56 -3.08
C GLN A 896 8.22 -10.67 -2.04
N MET A 897 7.21 -11.53 -1.92
CA MET A 897 7.29 -12.68 -1.03
C MET A 897 8.36 -13.62 -1.59
N ALA A 898 9.61 -13.42 -1.14
CA ALA A 898 10.60 -14.48 -1.09
C ALA A 898 9.92 -15.64 -0.38
N GLN A 899 9.63 -16.69 -1.16
CA GLN A 899 8.49 -17.57 -0.98
C GLN A 899 8.33 -18.00 0.48
N MET A 900 7.33 -17.43 1.18
CA MET A 900 6.88 -18.01 2.44
C MET A 900 6.30 -19.38 2.08
N HIS A 901 7.13 -20.41 2.25
CA HIS A 901 6.78 -21.78 2.01
C HIS A 901 5.82 -22.20 3.13
N LEU A 902 4.56 -21.81 2.99
CA LEU A 902 3.49 -22.05 3.95
C LEU A 902 3.04 -23.51 3.88
N SER A 903 3.98 -24.42 4.06
CA SER A 903 3.69 -25.82 4.36
C SER A 903 3.08 -25.87 5.76
N LEU A 904 1.76 -25.74 5.83
CA LEU A 904 1.00 -26.18 6.99
C LEU A 904 1.45 -27.62 7.29
N PRO A 905 1.72 -27.97 8.57
CA PRO A 905 1.93 -29.36 8.95
C PRO A 905 0.59 -30.10 8.89
N MET A 906 0.17 -30.47 7.68
CA MET A 906 -0.83 -31.49 7.45
C MET A 906 -0.30 -32.77 8.07
N SER A 907 -0.89 -33.17 9.20
CA SER A 907 -0.61 -34.43 9.86
C SER A 907 -0.85 -35.57 8.86
N GLN A 908 0.23 -36.22 8.41
CA GLN A 908 0.12 -37.37 7.54
C GLN A 908 -0.76 -38.45 8.20
N PRO A 909 -1.86 -38.89 7.58
CA PRO A 909 -2.49 -40.13 8.00
C PRO A 909 -1.51 -41.27 7.67
N SER A 910 -1.19 -42.07 8.67
CA SER A 910 -0.34 -43.26 8.53
C SER A 910 -0.93 -44.18 7.46
N ALA A 911 -0.18 -44.37 6.36
CA ALA A 911 -0.62 -45.14 5.20
C ALA A 911 -0.46 -46.65 5.41
N ASP A 912 -1.15 -47.19 6.42
CA ASP A 912 -1.41 -48.62 6.59
C ASP A 912 -2.92 -48.84 6.76
N HIS A 913 -3.46 -49.79 5.99
CA HIS A 913 -4.90 -50.03 5.74
C HIS A 913 -5.62 -48.99 4.86
N ILE A 914 -5.72 -49.30 3.56
CA ILE A 914 -6.97 -49.82 2.97
C ILE A 914 -6.59 -50.67 1.74
N MET A 915 -7.13 -51.88 1.66
CA MET A 915 -6.84 -52.83 0.58
C MET A 915 -7.81 -52.70 -0.59
N SER A 916 -7.27 -52.89 -1.80
CA SER A 916 -7.82 -53.74 -2.89
C SER A 916 -9.31 -53.61 -3.27
N PHE A 917 -9.57 -52.88 -4.35
CA PHE A 917 -10.42 -53.27 -5.50
C PHE A 917 -10.07 -52.32 -6.68
N GLY A 918 -9.89 -52.71 -7.94
CA GLY A 918 -9.75 -54.04 -8.53
C GLY A 918 -9.96 -54.04 -10.06
N LEU A 919 -8.89 -54.30 -10.84
CA LEU A 919 -8.87 -54.69 -12.28
C LEU A 919 -9.26 -53.57 -13.30
N SER A 920 -8.71 -53.49 -14.52
CA SER A 920 -8.09 -54.55 -15.36
C SER A 920 -6.95 -54.07 -16.30
N ASP A 921 -6.13 -55.03 -16.76
CA ASP A 921 -4.91 -54.86 -17.59
C ASP A 921 -5.12 -54.47 -19.06
N ALA A 922 -4.12 -53.78 -19.65
CA ALA A 922 -3.68 -54.00 -21.04
C ALA A 922 -2.28 -53.40 -21.38
N ASN A 923 -1.23 -54.22 -21.24
CA ASN A 923 0.04 -54.29 -22.03
C ASN A 923 0.99 -53.06 -22.21
N PRO A 924 2.33 -53.24 -22.28
CA PRO A 924 3.30 -52.14 -22.31
C PRO A 924 3.85 -51.79 -23.72
N GLY A 925 4.28 -50.54 -23.88
CA GLY A 925 5.18 -50.09 -24.96
C GLY A 925 4.56 -49.14 -25.99
N GLY A 926 5.02 -47.89 -26.01
CA GLY A 926 4.63 -46.88 -27.01
C GLY A 926 4.89 -45.45 -26.51
N GLU A 927 5.64 -44.67 -27.28
CA GLU A 927 6.04 -43.30 -26.95
C GLU A 927 4.89 -42.30 -27.18
N ALA A 928 4.58 -41.45 -26.20
CA ALA A 928 4.05 -40.08 -26.39
C ALA A 928 3.79 -39.41 -25.02
N ALA A 929 4.62 -38.43 -24.64
CA ALA A 929 4.30 -37.53 -23.54
C ALA A 929 3.64 -36.25 -24.10
N ALA A 930 2.33 -36.12 -23.90
CA ALA A 930 1.59 -34.89 -24.15
C ALA A 930 0.79 -34.53 -22.89
N SER A 931 1.21 -33.49 -22.18
CA SER A 931 0.47 -32.88 -21.07
C SER A 931 0.22 -31.42 -21.43
N GLY A 932 -1.03 -31.11 -21.78
CA GLY A 932 -1.46 -29.76 -22.16
C GLY A 932 -1.59 -28.83 -20.96
N GLY A 933 -1.18 -27.57 -21.13
CA GLY A 933 -1.41 -26.50 -20.17
C GLY A 933 -2.71 -25.75 -20.41
N LEU A 934 -3.41 -25.43 -19.32
CA LEU A 934 -4.44 -24.41 -19.18
C LEU A 934 -4.09 -23.65 -17.89
N GLY A 935 -4.03 -22.32 -17.81
CA GLY A 935 -4.04 -21.29 -18.84
C GLY A 935 -3.87 -19.94 -18.14
N GLN A 936 -2.77 -19.22 -18.40
CA GLN A 936 -2.56 -17.88 -17.85
C GLN A 936 -3.20 -16.82 -18.78
N PRO A 937 -3.86 -15.78 -18.24
CA PRO A 937 -4.34 -14.67 -19.04
C PRO A 937 -3.17 -13.79 -19.48
N SER A 938 -3.04 -13.62 -20.79
CA SER A 938 -2.15 -12.65 -21.42
C SER A 938 -2.95 -11.40 -21.80
N GLU A 939 -2.42 -10.21 -21.53
CA GLU A 939 -2.43 -9.04 -22.44
C GLU A 939 -1.92 -7.77 -21.74
N ILE A 940 -0.64 -7.42 -21.95
CA ILE A 940 -0.22 -6.05 -22.30
C ILE A 940 0.94 -6.13 -23.29
N GLY A 941 0.71 -5.67 -24.53
CA GLY A 941 1.70 -4.93 -25.32
C GLY A 941 3.04 -5.57 -25.67
N GLN A 942 3.04 -6.64 -26.48
CA GLN A 942 4.22 -6.94 -27.30
C GLN A 942 4.47 -5.82 -28.31
N LEU A 943 5.51 -5.01 -28.12
CA LEU A 943 6.18 -4.32 -29.23
C LEU A 943 7.38 -5.16 -29.66
N SER A 944 7.38 -5.53 -30.93
CA SER A 944 8.25 -6.53 -31.55
C SER A 944 9.74 -6.19 -31.47
N SER A 945 10.51 -7.10 -30.87
CA SER A 945 11.97 -7.02 -30.72
C SER A 945 12.77 -7.40 -31.98
N THR A 946 12.20 -7.23 -33.18
CA THR A 946 12.75 -7.75 -34.46
C THR A 946 13.33 -6.73 -35.42
N ASP A 947 13.29 -5.42 -35.14
CA ASP A 947 13.70 -4.35 -36.09
C ASP A 947 15.02 -3.61 -35.77
N PHE A 948 15.84 -4.10 -34.83
CA PHE A 948 17.06 -3.39 -34.38
C PHE A 948 18.42 -4.05 -34.71
N GLN A 949 18.46 -5.15 -35.47
CA GLN A 949 19.72 -5.88 -35.71
C GLN A 949 20.52 -5.50 -36.97
N ASP A 950 20.03 -4.62 -37.85
CA ASP A 950 20.72 -4.30 -39.12
C ASP A 950 20.90 -2.80 -39.45
N ALA A 951 20.86 -1.93 -38.43
CA ALA A 951 21.36 -0.56 -38.58
C ALA A 951 22.89 -0.55 -38.38
N ASN A 952 23.64 -0.43 -39.48
CA ASN A 952 25.11 -0.48 -39.53
C ASN A 952 25.79 0.68 -38.78
N LEU A 953 25.84 0.58 -37.44
CA LEU A 953 26.15 1.67 -36.51
C LEU A 953 27.60 2.18 -36.61
N ASP A 954 28.54 1.32 -36.99
CA ASP A 954 29.94 1.69 -37.23
C ASP A 954 30.07 2.76 -38.34
N SER A 955 29.15 2.77 -39.30
CA SER A 955 29.12 3.77 -40.38
C SER A 955 28.76 5.18 -39.88
N ALA A 956 27.93 5.30 -38.84
CA ALA A 956 27.61 6.58 -38.19
C ALA A 956 28.76 7.10 -37.31
N LEU A 957 29.64 6.20 -36.87
CA LEU A 957 30.75 6.50 -35.98
C LEU A 957 32.01 6.98 -36.72
N GLN A 958 32.21 6.55 -37.98
CA GLN A 958 33.41 6.83 -38.78
C GLN A 958 33.32 8.02 -39.76
N ALA A 959 32.15 8.67 -39.91
CA ALA A 959 31.96 9.70 -40.94
C ALA A 959 32.89 10.94 -40.78
N PRO A 960 33.75 11.26 -41.76
CA PRO A 960 34.63 12.43 -41.68
C PRO A 960 33.86 13.73 -41.93
N THR A 961 33.97 14.69 -41.01
CA THR A 961 33.38 16.03 -41.19
C THR A 961 34.30 16.90 -42.04
N ASN A 962 33.74 17.45 -43.13
CA ASN A 962 34.51 18.16 -44.15
C ASN A 962 34.88 19.59 -43.68
N PHE A 963 36.17 19.83 -43.42
CA PHE A 963 36.69 21.14 -43.01
C PHE A 963 36.99 22.02 -44.24
N ASN A 964 35.95 22.60 -44.86
CA ASN A 964 36.01 23.91 -45.53
C ASN A 964 34.63 24.34 -46.01
N GLY A 965 34.24 25.58 -45.71
CA GLY A 965 32.93 26.14 -46.04
C GLY A 965 32.77 27.56 -45.49
N ASP A 966 33.43 28.51 -46.16
CA ASP A 966 33.23 29.94 -45.92
C ASP A 966 31.78 30.34 -46.20
N GLY A 967 31.24 31.25 -45.38
CA GLY A 967 29.82 31.62 -45.44
C GLY A 967 29.42 32.70 -44.44
N ALA A 968 30.08 33.87 -44.50
CA ALA A 968 29.74 35.01 -43.67
C ALA A 968 28.49 35.75 -44.16
N GLN A 969 27.56 36.10 -43.25
CA GLN A 969 26.63 37.24 -43.40
C GLN A 969 25.98 37.65 -42.06
N ASN A 970 26.29 38.89 -41.63
CA ASN A 970 25.50 39.94 -40.94
C ASN A 970 24.12 39.60 -40.31
N ALA A 971 23.62 40.17 -39.21
CA ALA A 971 24.03 41.13 -38.14
C ALA A 971 22.82 41.23 -37.14
N PRO A 972 22.61 42.26 -36.26
CA PRO A 972 23.40 42.95 -35.20
C PRO A 972 22.92 42.54 -33.75
N GLY A 973 23.28 43.14 -32.60
CA GLY A 973 24.37 44.09 -32.28
C GLY A 973 24.32 44.94 -30.96
N ASP A 974 23.38 44.77 -30.01
CA ASP A 974 23.32 45.48 -28.70
C ASP A 974 23.82 44.58 -27.56
N GLN A 975 24.79 44.91 -26.69
CA GLN A 975 25.09 46.04 -25.79
C GLN A 975 24.54 45.94 -24.34
N ASN A 976 25.48 45.62 -23.44
CA ASN A 976 25.56 45.92 -22.00
C ASN A 976 24.70 45.17 -20.96
N VAL A 977 25.37 44.94 -19.80
CA VAL A 977 24.92 44.84 -18.37
C VAL A 977 25.50 43.53 -17.71
N PRO A 978 25.99 43.59 -16.45
CA PRO A 978 27.39 43.82 -16.09
C PRO A 978 28.13 42.55 -15.57
N SER A 979 29.38 42.73 -15.15
CA SER A 979 30.16 41.73 -14.39
C SER A 979 29.73 41.64 -12.92
N THR A 980 29.46 40.43 -12.43
CA THR A 980 29.50 40.08 -10.99
C THR A 980 30.08 38.68 -10.82
N ASP A 981 31.21 38.60 -10.12
CA ASP A 981 31.84 37.33 -9.73
C ASP A 981 30.99 36.55 -8.72
N GLY A 982 31.05 35.22 -8.79
CA GLY A 982 30.29 34.32 -7.93
C GLY A 982 30.78 32.88 -8.03
N ASN A 983 32.00 32.61 -7.56
CA ASN A 983 32.51 31.24 -7.39
C ASN A 983 31.59 30.47 -6.43
N LEU A 984 30.84 29.48 -6.94
CA LEU A 984 29.91 28.66 -6.15
C LEU A 984 30.12 27.14 -6.28
N PHE A 985 31.20 26.68 -6.94
CA PHE A 985 31.51 25.25 -7.09
C PHE A 985 33.03 25.00 -7.05
N GLY A 986 33.65 25.41 -5.95
CA GLY A 986 35.07 25.22 -5.68
C GLY A 986 35.30 24.61 -4.30
N ASP A 987 34.82 23.39 -4.08
CA ASP A 987 35.40 22.46 -3.11
C ASP A 987 34.91 21.02 -3.37
N LEU A 988 35.78 20.22 -3.96
CA LEU A 988 35.74 18.75 -4.00
C LEU A 988 37.19 18.27 -3.95
N ASP A 989 37.87 18.63 -2.86
CA ASP A 989 39.27 18.27 -2.65
C ASP A 989 39.39 16.79 -2.29
N MET A 990 40.32 16.08 -2.91
CA MET A 990 40.54 14.65 -2.65
C MET A 990 41.67 14.47 -1.65
N GLN A 991 41.32 14.39 -0.36
CA GLN A 991 42.25 13.98 0.69
C GLN A 991 41.94 12.55 1.16
N LEU A 992 42.82 11.61 0.78
CA LEU A 992 43.07 10.44 1.61
C LEU A 992 43.77 10.96 2.87
N ASP A 993 43.23 10.63 4.05
CA ASP A 993 43.91 10.92 5.30
C ASP A 993 44.15 9.65 6.11
N THR A 994 45.33 9.59 6.72
CA THR A 994 45.82 8.43 7.48
C THR A 994 46.23 8.87 8.88
N THR A 995 45.81 8.09 9.87
CA THR A 995 46.25 8.08 11.29
C THR A 995 45.86 9.27 12.18
N GLU A 996 45.19 8.94 13.28
CA GLU A 996 44.92 9.80 14.43
C GLU A 996 46.22 10.24 15.15
N PRO A 997 46.15 11.21 16.10
CA PRO A 997 45.94 10.77 17.49
C PRO A 997 44.98 11.62 18.35
N GLN A 998 44.49 10.96 19.39
CA GLN A 998 43.58 11.43 20.44
C GLN A 998 44.03 12.69 21.20
N ILE A 999 43.09 13.56 21.58
CA ILE A 999 43.13 14.32 22.85
C ILE A 999 41.73 14.26 23.51
N GLN A 1000 41.72 14.11 24.84
CA GLN A 1000 40.54 13.87 25.66
C GLN A 1000 39.66 15.11 25.86
N LEU A 1001 38.34 14.90 25.88
CA LEU A 1001 37.37 15.76 26.55
C LEU A 1001 37.24 15.30 28.01
N ASP A 1002 37.51 16.18 28.97
CA ASP A 1002 37.17 15.97 30.38
C ASP A 1002 35.97 16.85 30.78
N THR A 1003 35.30 16.41 31.83
CA THR A 1003 33.91 16.69 32.15
C THR A 1003 33.69 18.00 32.90
N GLY A 1004 32.58 18.67 32.59
CA GLY A 1004 32.08 19.79 33.37
C GLY A 1004 31.14 19.31 34.46
N ASP A 1005 31.53 19.49 35.72
CA ASP A 1005 30.70 19.26 36.91
C ASP A 1005 30.47 20.60 37.63
N HIS A 1006 29.21 21.01 37.80
CA HIS A 1006 28.85 22.15 38.64
C HIS A 1006 27.53 21.90 39.38
N THR A 1007 27.62 22.05 40.70
CA THR A 1007 26.56 21.75 41.67
C THR A 1007 25.98 23.03 42.29
N ASN A 1008 24.65 23.03 42.42
CA ASN A 1008 23.79 23.64 43.46
C ASN A 1008 23.99 25.07 44.03
N ASN A 1009 22.81 25.70 44.23
CA ASN A 1009 22.46 26.76 45.21
C ASN A 1009 23.04 28.17 44.92
N ASP A 1010 22.27 29.26 45.02
CA ASP A 1010 21.53 29.66 46.23
C ASP A 1010 20.26 30.52 45.96
N ALA A 1011 19.52 30.89 47.01
CA ALA A 1011 18.20 31.55 46.95
C ALA A 1011 18.18 32.99 47.47
N GLY A 1012 17.16 33.80 47.10
CA GLY A 1012 16.68 34.89 47.98
C GLY A 1012 16.13 36.21 47.38
N LYS A 1013 14.80 36.33 47.39
CA LYS A 1013 13.98 37.49 47.89
C LYS A 1013 14.01 38.92 47.25
N GLN A 1014 12.82 39.31 46.78
CA GLN A 1014 12.00 40.50 47.18
C GLN A 1014 12.42 41.95 46.85
N ASP A 1015 11.63 42.64 46.01
CA ASP A 1015 10.54 43.61 46.40
C ASP A 1015 10.38 44.87 45.48
N ASN A 1016 9.11 45.20 45.24
CA ASN A 1016 8.49 46.53 44.96
C ASN A 1016 8.68 47.31 43.63
N ALA A 1017 7.59 47.26 42.85
CA ALA A 1017 6.70 48.38 42.49
C ALA A 1017 7.21 49.63 41.73
N ASN A 1018 6.68 49.82 40.51
CA ASN A 1018 5.99 51.08 40.12
C ASN A 1018 5.07 50.91 38.89
N GLN A 1019 3.97 51.66 38.90
CA GLN A 1019 2.98 51.92 37.84
C GLN A 1019 2.55 53.40 38.01
N PRO A 1020 1.81 54.05 37.09
CA PRO A 1020 1.57 53.77 35.66
C PRO A 1020 1.84 55.04 34.80
N ILE A 1021 1.45 55.05 33.51
CA ILE A 1021 0.59 56.08 32.85
C ILE A 1021 0.45 55.76 31.34
N ASP A 1022 -0.74 56.10 30.85
CA ASP A 1022 -1.34 55.87 29.53
C ASP A 1022 -0.55 56.45 28.32
N ASP A 1023 -0.77 55.89 27.12
CA ASP A 1023 -1.67 56.57 26.16
C ASP A 1023 -2.14 55.64 25.03
N ASP A 1024 -3.40 55.83 24.62
CA ASP A 1024 -4.16 54.99 23.69
C ASP A 1024 -4.53 55.81 22.44
N ILE A 1025 -3.95 55.50 21.27
CA ILE A 1025 -4.25 56.19 20.00
C ILE A 1025 -4.35 55.17 18.87
N PHE A 1026 -5.38 55.33 18.01
CA PHE A 1026 -5.77 54.49 16.87
C PHE A 1026 -6.64 53.25 17.15
N ARG A 1027 -7.50 53.37 18.16
CA ARG A 1027 -8.87 52.82 18.07
C ARG A 1027 -9.76 53.77 17.24
N ASP A 1028 -9.61 53.76 15.91
CA ASP A 1028 -10.62 54.27 14.95
C ASP A 1028 -10.20 54.11 13.47
N ILE A 1029 -10.22 52.87 12.94
CA ILE A 1029 -10.66 52.57 11.55
C ILE A 1029 -11.34 51.18 11.57
N LEU A 1030 -12.55 51.12 12.15
CA LEU A 1030 -13.49 50.02 11.97
C LEU A 1030 -14.82 50.61 11.51
N GLY A 1031 -15.06 50.55 10.20
CA GLY A 1031 -16.30 51.00 9.57
C GLY A 1031 -16.34 50.56 8.11
N GLU A 1032 -17.49 50.02 7.69
CA GLU A 1032 -17.85 49.67 6.30
C GLU A 1032 -16.97 48.58 5.65
N MET A 1033 -17.41 47.33 5.47
CA MET A 1033 -18.66 46.92 4.82
C MET A 1033 -19.09 45.52 5.27
N GLY A 1034 -20.40 45.34 5.50
CA GLY A 1034 -21.04 44.03 5.45
C GLY A 1034 -21.43 43.69 4.01
N GLY A 1035 -21.43 42.41 3.67
CA GLY A 1035 -21.91 41.88 2.41
C GLY A 1035 -22.23 40.40 2.57
N ASP A 1036 -23.49 40.03 2.34
CA ASP A 1036 -24.00 38.68 2.53
C ASP A 1036 -23.34 37.67 1.58
N PHE A 1037 -23.05 36.47 2.08
CA PHE A 1037 -23.03 35.25 1.26
C PHE A 1037 -23.48 34.05 2.11
N GLU A 1038 -24.65 33.51 1.77
CA GLU A 1038 -25.13 32.21 2.25
C GLU A 1038 -24.35 31.07 1.57
N PHE A 1039 -23.97 30.04 2.35
CA PHE A 1039 -23.99 28.62 1.97
C PHE A 1039 -23.90 27.74 3.23
#